data_AF-A0A7N8XEA9-F1
#
_entry.id   AF-A0A7N8XEA9-F1
#
_cell.length_a   1.000
_cell.length_b   1.000
_cell.length_c   1.000
_cell.angle_alpha   90.00
_cell.angle_beta   90.00
_cell.angle_gamma   90.00
#
_symmetry.space_group_name_H-M   'P 1'
#
loop_
_entity.id
_entity.type
_entity.pdbx_description
1 polymer ?
#
loop_
_entity_poly.entity_id
_entity_poly.type
_entity_poly.pdbx_seq_one_letter_code
_entity_poly.pdbx_strand_id
1 'polypeptide(L)'
;MGRPGVQIWTWTLCVLSWMCGEQVLAGPQYMVAVPAFLESGAETKFCASLLQPNEPLVMTVSLTSEGNNSTLLKQTSSEEFHICAQFKVPLVKKQEVQTFEVEVRGDTFYSKEVRKVMIKVYQPMTFVQTDKPLYLPGQTVHFRVVTLDTKFRPVNRLVSDANNNRIGQWLNETSNSKILQLSYDLNSEAHEGTYKISVSIGEDKLHHSFKVEKYVLPKFEVKIDAADEVSVGQEEIKFEVCAKYTYGQSVSGSAKVEMCRPILSYIYNTGVIIPDHSRGVPDVTADDSLRRGLHIVVTWKRSHIGISQAQEKKIRISYVLGKLSFIDTPSVYEQGSNVEGKVSAQCCLHFTISNKSTLGYPGYRVPYYETQDHTVSAVQQFSPDVKTVSSLQVKNKDKPLSCDKEEEIFIQYTIVGEAQGSVDVMYLVLSRGAIVLQGFKQIENIKTVTEGELSFKLKVSPEMAPLVQVVAYAVLPSETVIAKSADFSTEKCFSHKVSLEFSPSSAVPGEETTMQVTAEPDSLCGVSAVDQSVLIKEPGKSLDADKNIGLKMATNLVIQIPSCLQYKGTMYYPGVYESGTKDVSLTVPDTITTWETEAFCLSPQGFGLAPRKEITVFQPFFLELTLPYSIIRGEHFELKATTFNYLTSCIMVTVTPAPSLDYTLTPLSGDQYTSCLCGSERKTLSWTMTPSTLGTVNVSVTAEAVASQASCDNEIVSVPERGRIDVVTKSLIVKAEGSEMEKTYNWLLCPKGEALTEETHIQLPENVILGSARASVSVLGDILGRALKNLDGLLQMPYGCGEQNMALLAPNIYILEYLTNTQQLTPAIKEKATTFLTSGYQRELNYKHADGAYSTFGSGAGNTWLTAFVLRCFTKAQSFIYIDPKKIEESKTWLLQQQQETGCFVMSGKLFHNRMKGGVSDEVTLSAYITAVFLEMKMPVNDPVMNKSLSCLKQSVTDFSNTYTTALLAYVFTLAGDMETRAQLLQHLDIAGIKEGGFLHWSQTATETSASLSVEISSYVLLAKLSASPSNEDLGYASHIIRWLTSQQNHYGGFSSTQDTVVALQALALYSTLVFSPEGSSTVTVQSPSGQLTFDVNQNNKLLYQEKMLQDLTGKYSLEVKCTACVSMQISLHYNIPTPTDVTTLSVEVTPEVDCTKSHRPKLTLKYSGKQTSTNMVILDIKMLSGFVPDPESLKRLKGALLVDRVEQIEDHVVVYLTELTKNVPVDHQLELIQELSVEKLKPAVVKIYDYYQPSKTDTQTSIDSPH
;
A
#
# COMPACT_ATOMS: atom_id res chain seq x y z
N MET A 1 -17.90 26.00 19.09
CA MET A 1 -16.58 26.68 19.17
C MET A 1 -16.70 27.96 18.39
N GLY A 2 -16.61 29.11 19.07
CA GLY A 2 -16.89 30.43 18.50
C GLY A 2 -15.84 30.88 17.49
N ARG A 3 -16.27 31.71 16.53
CA ARG A 3 -15.40 32.46 15.62
C ARG A 3 -14.43 33.35 16.42
N PRO A 4 -13.22 33.66 15.91
CA PRO A 4 -12.34 34.62 16.56
C PRO A 4 -12.99 36.00 16.45
N GLY A 5 -13.57 36.48 17.54
CA GLY A 5 -14.15 37.82 17.63
C GLY A 5 -13.23 38.71 18.45
N VAL A 6 -12.87 39.88 17.90
CA VAL A 6 -12.35 40.99 18.69
C VAL A 6 -13.48 41.45 19.61
N GLN A 7 -13.27 41.39 20.93
CA GLN A 7 -14.26 41.86 21.92
C GLN A 7 -14.11 43.37 22.11
N ILE A 8 -15.20 44.13 21.94
CA ILE A 8 -15.27 45.58 22.14
C ILE A 8 -16.55 45.90 22.93
N TRP A 9 -16.48 46.25 24.22
CA TRP A 9 -17.63 46.75 25.01
C TRP A 9 -17.22 47.61 26.23
N THR A 10 -18.04 48.63 26.55
CA THR A 10 -18.02 49.62 27.66
C THR A 10 -19.27 49.49 28.56
N TRP A 11 -19.24 49.96 29.83
CA TRP A 11 -20.40 50.04 30.75
C TRP A 11 -20.34 51.24 31.73
N THR A 12 -21.50 51.77 32.14
CA THR A 12 -21.72 52.76 33.23
C THR A 12 -22.98 52.39 34.04
N LEU A 13 -23.03 52.63 35.37
CA LEU A 13 -24.30 52.56 36.13
C LEU A 13 -24.34 53.33 37.49
N CYS A 14 -25.30 54.27 37.54
CA CYS A 14 -26.16 54.82 38.63
C CYS A 14 -25.62 55.42 39.94
N VAL A 15 -26.02 56.69 40.20
CA VAL A 15 -26.43 57.21 41.52
C VAL A 15 -27.64 58.15 41.38
N LEU A 16 -28.64 57.97 42.26
CA LEU A 16 -29.85 58.79 42.43
C LEU A 16 -29.56 60.08 43.23
N SER A 17 -29.90 61.28 42.70
CA SER A 17 -30.86 62.25 43.28
C SER A 17 -30.74 63.67 42.70
N TRP A 18 -31.85 64.15 42.12
CA TRP A 18 -32.40 65.51 41.94
C TRP A 18 -31.54 66.80 41.75
N MET A 19 -31.95 67.50 40.68
CA MET A 19 -32.01 68.96 40.45
C MET A 19 -30.69 69.71 40.19
N CYS A 20 -30.22 69.67 38.93
CA CYS A 20 -30.06 70.87 38.09
C CYS A 20 -29.85 70.44 36.64
N GLY A 21 -30.43 71.16 35.69
CA GLY A 21 -30.18 70.94 34.26
C GLY A 21 -28.79 71.45 33.89
N GLU A 22 -27.82 70.53 33.83
CA GLU A 22 -26.57 70.70 33.10
C GLU A 22 -26.53 69.65 31.99
N GLN A 23 -26.08 70.06 30.80
CA GLN A 23 -25.72 69.12 29.75
C GLN A 23 -24.64 68.19 30.31
N VAL A 24 -24.92 66.88 30.40
CA VAL A 24 -23.89 65.88 30.67
C VAL A 24 -22.90 65.94 29.52
N LEU A 25 -21.74 66.55 29.74
CA LEU A 25 -20.60 66.43 28.85
C LEU A 25 -20.19 64.95 28.81
N ALA A 26 -20.15 64.36 27.62
CA ALA A 26 -19.71 62.98 27.41
C ALA A 26 -18.30 62.80 28.02
N GLY A 27 -18.12 61.75 28.81
CA GLY A 27 -16.84 61.42 29.43
C GLY A 27 -15.83 60.87 28.42
N PRO A 28 -14.53 60.81 28.75
CA PRO A 28 -13.51 60.29 27.85
C PRO A 28 -13.70 58.79 27.60
N GLN A 29 -13.54 58.37 26.35
CA GLN A 29 -13.79 57.00 25.89
C GLN A 29 -12.49 56.35 25.44
N TYR A 30 -12.35 55.03 25.65
CA TYR A 30 -11.19 54.29 25.16
C TYR A 30 -11.56 52.90 24.66
N MET A 31 -10.76 52.40 23.74
CA MET A 31 -10.92 51.06 23.18
C MET A 31 -9.57 50.38 23.01
N VAL A 32 -9.47 49.13 23.46
CA VAL A 32 -8.26 48.33 23.29
C VAL A 32 -8.61 46.97 22.67
N ALA A 33 -7.96 46.65 21.56
CA ALA A 33 -8.11 45.40 20.83
C ALA A 33 -6.84 44.57 20.92
N VAL A 34 -6.97 43.33 21.41
CA VAL A 34 -5.89 42.34 21.51
C VAL A 34 -6.39 40.97 21.03
N PRO A 35 -5.54 40.15 20.38
CA PRO A 35 -5.91 38.77 20.07
C PRO A 35 -6.25 37.94 21.31
N ALA A 36 -7.33 37.16 21.24
CA ALA A 36 -7.75 36.28 22.33
C ALA A 36 -6.79 35.10 22.57
N PHE A 37 -6.06 34.69 21.54
CA PHE A 37 -5.04 33.63 21.59
C PHE A 37 -3.68 34.22 21.21
N LEU A 38 -2.68 34.00 22.07
CA LEU A 38 -1.31 34.48 21.88
C LEU A 38 -0.38 33.28 21.74
N GLU A 39 0.54 33.32 20.77
CA GLU A 39 1.53 32.26 20.60
C GLU A 39 2.74 32.50 21.51
N SER A 40 3.11 31.49 22.30
CA SER A 40 4.21 31.55 23.27
C SER A 40 5.54 31.94 22.60
N GLY A 41 6.17 33.01 23.06
CA GLY A 41 7.45 33.49 22.52
C GLY A 41 7.37 34.29 21.22
N ALA A 42 6.18 34.39 20.61
CA ALA A 42 5.97 35.16 19.39
C ALA A 42 5.89 36.68 19.66
N GLU A 43 6.23 37.48 18.65
CA GLU A 43 5.94 38.92 18.66
C GLU A 43 4.52 39.16 18.13
N THR A 44 3.73 39.93 18.88
CA THR A 44 2.35 40.25 18.53
C THR A 44 2.03 41.71 18.82
N LYS A 45 0.84 42.16 18.41
CA LYS A 45 0.38 43.55 18.52
C LYS A 45 -0.97 43.63 19.23
N PHE A 46 -1.16 44.72 19.97
CA PHE A 46 -2.48 45.19 20.38
C PHE A 46 -2.62 46.65 19.97
N CYS A 47 -3.85 47.11 19.81
CA CYS A 47 -4.15 48.47 19.38
C CYS A 47 -5.06 49.15 20.40
N ALA A 48 -4.72 50.37 20.76
CA ALA A 48 -5.36 51.17 21.78
C ALA A 48 -5.77 52.53 21.19
N SER A 49 -6.98 52.95 21.50
CA SER A 49 -7.58 54.20 21.04
C SER A 49 -8.10 54.99 22.23
N LEU A 50 -7.83 56.29 22.28
CA LEU A 50 -8.42 57.23 23.23
C LEU A 50 -9.20 58.28 22.44
N LEU A 51 -10.46 58.47 22.81
CA LEU A 51 -11.43 59.35 22.15
C LEU A 51 -11.95 60.37 23.16
N GLN A 52 -12.12 61.61 22.71
CA GLN A 52 -12.66 62.74 23.46
C GLN A 52 -12.06 62.96 24.86
N PRO A 53 -10.71 63.06 25.01
CA PRO A 53 -10.11 63.37 26.30
C PRO A 53 -10.50 64.78 26.77
N ASN A 54 -11.15 64.87 27.93
CA ASN A 54 -11.54 66.14 28.56
C ASN A 54 -10.48 66.67 29.55
N GLU A 55 -9.48 65.84 29.88
CA GLU A 55 -8.33 66.14 30.73
C GLU A 55 -7.10 65.32 30.26
N PRO A 56 -5.88 65.59 30.76
CA PRO A 56 -4.72 64.75 30.47
C PRO A 56 -4.91 63.34 31.09
N LEU A 57 -5.02 62.32 30.23
CA LEU A 57 -5.24 60.93 30.66
C LEU A 57 -4.00 60.07 30.46
N VAL A 58 -3.68 59.23 31.45
CA VAL A 58 -2.63 58.23 31.40
C VAL A 58 -3.25 56.85 31.19
N MET A 59 -3.10 56.29 29.98
CA MET A 59 -3.49 54.93 29.65
C MET A 59 -2.31 53.97 29.85
N THR A 60 -2.48 52.98 30.73
CA THR A 60 -1.53 51.92 31.02
C THR A 60 -2.13 50.57 30.63
N VAL A 61 -1.44 49.82 29.78
CA VAL A 61 -1.82 48.46 29.38
C VAL A 61 -0.78 47.49 29.91
N SER A 62 -1.22 46.43 30.58
CA SER A 62 -0.35 45.44 31.20
C SER A 62 -0.83 44.01 30.98
N LEU A 63 0.12 43.07 30.95
CA LEU A 63 -0.14 41.62 30.93
C LEU A 63 0.36 41.03 32.25
N THR A 64 -0.57 40.46 33.01
CA THR A 64 -0.36 39.98 34.38
C THR A 64 -0.54 38.46 34.44
N SER A 65 0.38 37.81 35.17
CA SER A 65 0.35 36.38 35.53
C SER A 65 0.39 36.26 37.06
N GLU A 66 0.18 35.06 37.63
CA GLU A 66 0.04 34.77 39.08
C GLU A 66 1.30 35.07 39.95
N GLY A 67 2.16 36.02 39.54
CA GLY A 67 3.31 36.51 40.29
C GLY A 67 4.17 37.57 39.58
N ASN A 68 3.83 38.04 38.37
CA ASN A 68 4.60 39.04 37.62
C ASN A 68 3.69 39.95 36.78
N ASN A 69 3.92 41.28 36.85
CA ASN A 69 3.16 42.29 36.11
C ASN A 69 4.07 42.93 35.05
N SER A 70 3.77 42.72 33.77
CA SER A 70 4.50 43.34 32.67
C SER A 70 3.71 44.52 32.09
N THR A 71 4.23 45.74 32.15
CA THR A 71 3.62 46.90 31.49
C THR A 71 3.99 46.90 30.01
N LEU A 72 2.97 46.83 29.14
CA LEU A 72 3.14 46.76 27.69
C LEU A 72 3.09 48.14 27.01
N LEU A 73 2.25 49.05 27.52
CA LEU A 73 2.14 50.44 27.04
C LEU A 73 1.81 51.36 28.21
N LYS A 74 2.40 52.55 28.23
CA LYS A 74 2.02 53.65 29.11
C LYS A 74 2.07 54.94 28.31
N GLN A 75 0.90 55.49 27.98
CA GLN A 75 0.76 56.67 27.13
C GLN A 75 0.01 57.76 27.89
N THR A 76 0.51 58.99 27.86
CA THR A 76 -0.19 60.17 28.37
C THR A 76 -0.62 61.03 27.19
N SER A 77 -1.89 61.40 27.11
CA SER A 77 -2.39 62.27 26.04
C SER A 77 -3.55 63.14 26.53
N SER A 78 -3.59 64.36 26.01
CA SER A 78 -4.73 65.29 26.10
C SER A 78 -5.46 65.44 24.76
N GLU A 79 -5.03 64.71 23.74
CA GLU A 79 -5.64 64.65 22.40
C GLU A 79 -6.02 63.20 22.05
N GLU A 80 -6.95 63.04 21.11
CA GLU A 80 -7.36 61.73 20.60
C GLU A 80 -6.19 61.03 19.91
N PHE A 81 -6.07 59.72 20.10
CA PHE A 81 -5.02 58.94 19.44
C PHE A 81 -5.45 57.51 19.15
N HIS A 82 -4.81 56.93 18.12
CA HIS A 82 -4.92 55.52 17.74
C HIS A 82 -3.53 54.93 17.58
N ILE A 83 -3.10 54.07 18.50
CA ILE A 83 -1.74 53.48 18.52
C ILE A 83 -1.78 51.96 18.64
N CYS A 84 -0.92 51.25 17.91
CA CYS A 84 -0.63 49.85 18.21
C CYS A 84 0.77 49.70 18.80
N ALA A 85 0.88 48.89 19.84
CA ALA A 85 2.16 48.52 20.44
C ALA A 85 2.49 47.05 20.13
N GLN A 86 3.75 46.81 19.76
CA GLN A 86 4.30 45.46 19.62
C GLN A 86 4.85 44.98 20.95
N PHE A 87 4.60 43.72 21.29
CA PHE A 87 5.18 43.09 22.47
C PHE A 87 5.52 41.62 22.21
N LYS A 88 6.49 41.11 22.96
CA LYS A 88 6.88 39.70 22.92
C LYS A 88 6.10 38.92 23.96
N VAL A 89 5.40 37.88 23.53
CA VAL A 89 4.62 37.02 24.41
C VAL A 89 5.56 36.17 25.27
N PRO A 90 5.31 36.03 26.58
CA PRO A 90 6.13 35.17 27.46
C PRO A 90 6.23 33.72 26.95
N LEU A 91 7.39 33.10 27.18
CA LEU A 91 7.62 31.68 26.89
C LEU A 91 6.97 30.82 27.97
N VAL A 92 5.93 30.05 27.61
CA VAL A 92 5.23 29.12 28.51
C VAL A 92 5.46 27.67 28.08
N LYS A 93 5.58 26.76 29.04
CA LYS A 93 5.79 25.32 28.79
C LYS A 93 4.48 24.54 28.60
N LYS A 94 3.35 25.10 29.03
CA LYS A 94 1.99 24.54 28.92
C LYS A 94 1.03 25.68 28.59
N GLN A 95 -0.14 25.37 28.04
CA GLN A 95 -1.16 26.38 27.77
C GLN A 95 -1.57 27.06 29.09
N GLU A 96 -1.50 28.38 29.12
CA GLU A 96 -1.74 29.20 30.32
C GLU A 96 -2.69 30.35 29.97
N VAL A 97 -3.58 30.71 30.90
CA VAL A 97 -4.47 31.88 30.75
C VAL A 97 -3.87 33.02 31.57
N GLN A 98 -3.62 34.15 30.91
CA GLN A 98 -3.11 35.37 31.54
C GLN A 98 -4.14 36.49 31.46
N THR A 99 -3.98 37.50 32.31
CA THR A 99 -4.88 38.66 32.38
C THR A 99 -4.28 39.86 31.67
N PHE A 100 -5.03 40.41 30.71
CA PHE A 100 -4.74 41.63 29.99
C PHE A 100 -5.52 42.77 30.64
N GLU A 101 -4.82 43.70 31.27
CA GLU A 101 -5.37 44.77 32.09
C GLU A 101 -5.12 46.13 31.43
N VAL A 102 -6.17 46.95 31.35
CA VAL A 102 -6.13 48.33 30.83
C VAL A 102 -6.59 49.27 31.93
N GLU A 103 -5.73 50.18 32.34
CA GLU A 103 -6.00 51.21 33.35
C GLU A 103 -5.87 52.60 32.71
N VAL A 104 -6.89 53.43 32.81
CA VAL A 104 -6.90 54.82 32.33
C VAL A 104 -7.15 55.75 33.51
N ARG A 105 -6.21 56.67 33.76
CA ARG A 105 -6.25 57.56 34.93
C ARG A 105 -5.94 59.00 34.56
N GLY A 106 -6.80 59.92 34.97
CA GLY A 106 -6.56 61.37 34.99
C GLY A 106 -6.81 61.95 36.39
N ASP A 107 -7.05 63.26 36.45
CA ASP A 107 -7.31 63.99 37.70
C ASP A 107 -8.74 63.75 38.21
N THR A 108 -9.72 63.59 37.30
CA THR A 108 -11.14 63.35 37.61
C THR A 108 -11.66 62.02 37.08
N PHE A 109 -10.98 61.39 36.11
CA PHE A 109 -11.37 60.13 35.48
C PHE A 109 -10.50 58.94 35.91
N TYR A 110 -11.13 57.82 36.27
CA TYR A 110 -10.46 56.55 36.55
C TYR A 110 -11.27 55.38 36.00
N SER A 111 -10.63 54.52 35.20
CA SER A 111 -11.22 53.28 34.71
C SER A 111 -10.19 52.16 34.66
N LYS A 112 -10.61 50.93 35.02
CA LYS A 112 -9.78 49.74 34.96
C LYS A 112 -10.58 48.55 34.47
N GLU A 113 -10.11 47.94 33.39
CA GLU A 113 -10.74 46.79 32.72
C GLU A 113 -9.76 45.61 32.62
N VAL A 114 -10.27 44.39 32.83
CA VAL A 114 -9.46 43.16 32.79
C VAL A 114 -10.10 42.15 31.84
N ARG A 115 -9.30 41.52 30.97
CA ARG A 115 -9.71 40.43 30.06
C ARG A 115 -8.74 39.26 30.14
N LYS A 116 -9.22 38.05 29.85
CA LYS A 116 -8.39 36.84 29.86
C LYS A 116 -7.93 36.51 28.43
N VAL A 117 -6.62 36.34 28.26
CA VAL A 117 -5.99 35.91 27.00
C VAL A 117 -5.35 34.54 27.20
N MET A 118 -5.41 33.67 26.20
CA MET A 118 -4.84 32.33 26.28
C MET A 118 -3.50 32.27 25.54
N ILE A 119 -2.42 31.92 26.24
CA ILE A 119 -1.10 31.69 25.65
C ILE A 119 -0.98 30.21 25.27
N LYS A 120 -0.76 29.94 23.98
CA LYS A 120 -0.57 28.59 23.43
C LYS A 120 0.90 28.28 23.22
N VAL A 121 1.31 27.05 23.58
CA VAL A 121 2.66 26.55 23.35
C VAL A 121 2.90 26.36 21.85
N TYR A 122 4.11 26.72 21.41
CA TYR A 122 4.58 26.51 20.04
C TYR A 122 4.67 25.01 19.69
N GLN A 123 3.98 24.59 18.63
CA GLN A 123 4.06 23.24 18.06
C GLN A 123 4.48 23.33 16.57
N PRO A 124 5.63 22.76 16.17
CA PRO A 124 6.02 22.70 14.76
C PRO A 124 5.09 21.78 13.98
N MET A 125 4.90 22.08 12.69
CA MET A 125 4.12 21.26 11.77
C MET A 125 4.99 20.15 11.20
N THR A 126 4.59 18.89 11.38
CA THR A 126 5.24 17.73 10.74
C THR A 126 4.27 17.06 9.78
N PHE A 127 4.74 16.69 8.60
CA PHE A 127 3.99 15.84 7.67
C PHE A 127 4.85 14.69 7.13
N VAL A 128 4.17 13.65 6.66
CA VAL A 128 4.80 12.49 6.00
C VAL A 128 4.29 12.44 4.56
N GLN A 129 5.18 12.23 3.62
CA GLN A 129 4.85 12.01 2.21
C GLN A 129 5.36 10.65 1.78
N THR A 130 4.49 9.83 1.19
CA THR A 130 4.89 8.61 0.49
C THR A 130 5.07 8.89 -1.01
N ASP A 131 5.89 8.10 -1.71
CA ASP A 131 6.07 8.25 -3.16
C ASP A 131 4.78 8.03 -3.95
N LYS A 132 3.90 7.17 -3.42
CA LYS A 132 2.56 6.95 -3.91
C LYS A 132 1.61 6.62 -2.76
N PRO A 133 0.30 6.81 -2.93
CA PRO A 133 -0.68 6.55 -1.87
C PRO A 133 -1.02 5.07 -1.69
N LEU A 134 -0.55 4.20 -2.59
CA LEU A 134 -1.03 2.85 -2.76
C LEU A 134 0.10 1.93 -3.25
N TYR A 135 0.13 0.65 -2.82
CA TYR A 135 1.21 -0.31 -3.14
C TYR A 135 0.69 -1.73 -3.39
N LEU A 136 1.33 -2.46 -4.31
CA LEU A 136 1.06 -3.89 -4.52
C LEU A 136 1.72 -4.60 -3.34
N PRO A 137 1.15 -5.72 -2.88
CA PRO A 137 1.92 -6.68 -2.12
C PRO A 137 3.26 -6.95 -2.83
N GLY A 138 4.38 -6.83 -2.11
CA GLY A 138 5.74 -7.03 -2.64
C GLY A 138 6.48 -5.74 -3.04
N GLN A 139 5.80 -4.58 -3.05
CA GLN A 139 6.45 -3.32 -3.43
C GLN A 139 7.13 -2.61 -2.26
N THR A 140 8.20 -1.89 -2.56
CA THR A 140 8.85 -0.97 -1.62
C THR A 140 8.05 0.32 -1.47
N VAL A 141 7.81 0.71 -0.21
CA VAL A 141 7.21 1.97 0.22
C VAL A 141 8.31 2.96 0.49
N HIS A 142 8.45 4.00 -0.33
CA HIS A 142 9.36 5.11 -0.05
C HIS A 142 8.59 6.25 0.62
N PHE A 143 9.13 6.78 1.71
CA PHE A 143 8.48 7.88 2.43
C PHE A 143 9.47 8.88 2.99
N ARG A 144 8.99 10.11 3.18
CA ARG A 144 9.75 11.26 3.69
C ARG A 144 9.03 11.89 4.87
N VAL A 145 9.80 12.31 5.86
CA VAL A 145 9.29 13.05 7.02
C VAL A 145 9.88 14.47 6.99
N VAL A 146 9.02 15.49 7.04
CA VAL A 146 9.40 16.90 6.98
C VAL A 146 8.80 17.64 8.18
N THR A 147 9.60 18.44 8.87
CA THR A 147 9.19 19.22 10.04
C THR A 147 9.48 20.71 9.84
N LEU A 148 8.46 21.56 10.00
CA LEU A 148 8.44 22.99 9.73
C LEU A 148 7.96 23.81 10.94
N ASP A 149 8.36 25.08 11.05
CA ASP A 149 7.81 26.04 12.01
C ASP A 149 6.53 26.73 11.50
N THR A 150 5.92 27.60 12.33
CA THR A 150 4.71 28.39 11.99
C THR A 150 4.93 29.40 10.85
N LYS A 151 6.19 29.66 10.49
CA LYS A 151 6.62 30.44 9.32
C LYS A 151 7.12 29.55 8.18
N PHE A 152 6.85 28.24 8.23
CA PHE A 152 7.25 27.22 7.27
C PHE A 152 8.76 27.02 7.08
N ARG A 153 9.60 27.31 8.08
CA ARG A 153 11.04 27.05 8.07
C ARG A 153 11.39 25.69 8.69
N PRO A 154 12.42 24.97 8.22
CA PRO A 154 12.73 23.62 8.69
C PRO A 154 13.29 23.58 10.13
N VAL A 155 12.90 22.55 10.90
CA VAL A 155 13.32 22.35 12.31
C VAL A 155 13.85 20.92 12.54
N ASN A 156 14.99 20.79 13.24
CA ASN A 156 15.58 19.48 13.60
C ASN A 156 15.00 18.97 14.94
N ARG A 157 14.41 17.77 14.96
CA ARG A 157 13.98 17.04 16.19
C ARG A 157 14.10 15.53 16.03
N LEU A 158 14.20 14.83 17.17
CA LEU A 158 14.29 13.37 17.30
C LEU A 158 12.90 12.70 17.30
N VAL A 159 12.80 11.49 16.72
CA VAL A 159 11.56 10.70 16.56
C VAL A 159 11.57 9.44 17.47
N SER A 160 10.51 9.16 18.25
CA SER A 160 10.34 7.99 19.14
C SER A 160 8.86 7.63 19.41
N ASP A 161 8.43 6.35 19.34
CA ASP A 161 7.01 5.95 19.24
C ASP A 161 6.37 5.17 20.43
N ALA A 162 5.04 4.88 20.33
CA ALA A 162 4.23 4.04 21.23
C ALA A 162 3.14 3.22 20.47
N ASN A 163 2.87 1.98 20.92
CA ASN A 163 2.42 0.78 20.17
C ASN A 163 1.00 0.66 19.54
N ASN A 164 0.94 -0.14 18.45
CA ASN A 164 0.12 -1.34 18.17
C ASN A 164 0.83 -2.15 17.01
N ASN A 165 0.43 -3.40 16.69
CA ASN A 165 1.18 -4.40 15.88
C ASN A 165 2.13 -3.82 14.82
N ARG A 166 3.43 -3.93 15.08
CA ARG A 166 4.50 -3.22 14.37
C ARG A 166 5.23 -4.17 13.42
N ILE A 167 5.29 -3.80 12.14
CA ILE A 167 5.97 -4.58 11.09
C ILE A 167 7.35 -3.99 10.72
N GLY A 168 7.62 -2.71 11.02
CA GLY A 168 8.92 -2.08 10.82
C GLY A 168 9.14 -0.94 11.82
N GLN A 169 10.41 -0.65 12.15
CA GLN A 169 10.77 0.40 13.10
C GLN A 169 12.13 1.02 12.77
N TRP A 170 12.21 2.34 12.91
CA TRP A 170 13.44 3.12 12.88
C TRP A 170 13.53 3.94 14.18
N LEU A 171 14.70 3.95 14.82
CA LEU A 171 14.89 4.55 16.14
C LEU A 171 16.02 5.58 16.11
N ASN A 172 15.79 6.75 16.70
CA ASN A 172 16.78 7.83 16.82
C ASN A 172 17.35 8.29 15.48
N GLU A 173 16.54 8.21 14.42
CA GLU A 173 16.91 8.75 13.11
C GLU A 173 17.02 10.26 13.18
N THR A 174 18.19 10.77 12.83
CA THR A 174 18.48 12.20 12.72
C THR A 174 18.76 12.51 11.27
N SER A 175 18.09 13.49 10.68
CA SER A 175 18.49 13.96 9.36
C SER A 175 19.60 15.00 9.49
N ASN A 176 20.72 14.77 8.80
CA ASN A 176 21.75 15.78 8.54
C ASN A 176 21.31 16.82 7.49
N SER A 177 20.03 16.78 7.11
CA SER A 177 19.38 17.47 6.00
C SER A 177 17.94 17.81 6.39
N LYS A 178 17.31 18.80 5.77
CA LYS A 178 15.96 19.28 6.15
C LYS A 178 14.82 18.25 5.90
N ILE A 179 15.13 17.08 5.31
CA ILE A 179 14.18 16.03 4.90
C ILE A 179 14.76 14.67 5.33
N LEU A 180 14.02 13.89 6.12
CA LEU A 180 14.36 12.49 6.43
C LEU A 180 13.71 11.57 5.39
N GLN A 181 14.47 10.69 4.73
CA GLN A 181 13.97 9.73 3.74
C GLN A 181 14.19 8.30 4.22
N LEU A 182 13.15 7.47 4.11
CA LEU A 182 13.16 6.06 4.54
C LEU A 182 12.41 5.19 3.52
N SER A 183 12.66 3.89 3.54
CA SER A 183 11.99 2.91 2.68
C SER A 183 11.64 1.64 3.43
N TYR A 184 10.58 0.95 2.99
CA TYR A 184 10.10 -0.28 3.59
C TYR A 184 9.55 -1.25 2.55
N ASP A 185 10.11 -2.46 2.48
CA ASP A 185 9.67 -3.49 1.54
C ASP A 185 8.41 -4.20 2.05
N LEU A 186 7.30 -4.08 1.31
CA LEU A 186 6.08 -4.82 1.62
C LEU A 186 6.25 -6.28 1.24
N ASN A 187 5.64 -7.14 2.04
CA ASN A 187 5.56 -8.56 1.77
C ASN A 187 4.72 -8.86 0.50
N SER A 188 5.09 -9.86 -0.32
CA SER A 188 4.35 -10.24 -1.54
C SER A 188 2.94 -10.82 -1.29
N GLU A 189 2.64 -11.22 -0.05
CA GLU A 189 1.28 -11.47 0.44
C GLU A 189 0.94 -10.58 1.64
N ALA A 190 1.45 -9.34 1.66
CA ALA A 190 1.00 -8.33 2.61
C ALA A 190 -0.54 -8.27 2.59
N HIS A 191 -1.15 -8.34 3.78
CA HIS A 191 -2.60 -8.32 3.92
C HIS A 191 -3.17 -7.06 3.27
N GLU A 192 -4.16 -7.22 2.41
CA GLU A 192 -4.78 -6.07 1.73
C GLU A 192 -5.50 -5.22 2.77
N GLY A 193 -5.28 -3.91 2.74
CA GLY A 193 -5.77 -3.04 3.80
C GLY A 193 -5.05 -1.71 3.91
N THR A 194 -5.45 -0.94 4.91
CA THR A 194 -4.86 0.38 5.19
C THR A 194 -3.70 0.22 6.17
N TYR A 195 -2.51 0.60 5.73
CA TYR A 195 -1.30 0.65 6.52
C TYR A 195 -1.11 2.06 7.07
N LYS A 196 -0.36 2.15 8.16
CA LYS A 196 -0.22 3.41 8.91
C LYS A 196 1.23 3.62 9.35
N ILE A 197 1.84 4.67 8.82
CA ILE A 197 3.13 5.19 9.29
C ILE A 197 2.83 6.08 10.50
N SER A 198 3.42 5.75 11.64
CA SER A 198 3.30 6.54 12.87
C SER A 198 4.64 7.19 13.17
N VAL A 199 4.66 8.53 13.11
CA VAL A 199 5.83 9.34 13.46
C VAL A 199 5.55 9.99 14.78
N SER A 200 6.47 9.92 15.71
CA SER A 200 6.29 10.45 17.06
C SER A 200 7.48 11.32 17.39
N ILE A 201 7.30 12.61 17.66
CA ILE A 201 8.39 13.58 17.87
C ILE A 201 8.19 14.23 19.23
N GLY A 202 8.98 13.85 20.23
CA GLY A 202 8.72 14.25 21.62
C GLY A 202 7.38 13.69 22.13
N GLU A 203 6.45 14.57 22.52
CA GLU A 203 5.09 14.18 22.95
C GLU A 203 4.06 14.13 21.81
N ASP A 204 4.41 14.64 20.61
CA ASP A 204 3.48 14.75 19.48
C ASP A 204 3.49 13.47 18.64
N LYS A 205 2.30 12.99 18.23
CA LYS A 205 2.14 11.79 17.40
C LYS A 205 1.36 12.09 16.13
N LEU A 206 1.98 11.82 14.99
CA LEU A 206 1.40 11.97 13.66
C LEU A 206 1.20 10.61 13.00
N HIS A 207 0.19 10.56 12.13
CA HIS A 207 -0.17 9.38 11.38
C HIS A 207 -0.35 9.68 9.90
N HIS A 208 0.28 8.89 9.04
CA HIS A 208 0.06 8.90 7.60
C HIS A 208 -0.34 7.51 7.13
N SER A 209 -1.32 7.44 6.22
CA SER A 209 -1.90 6.17 5.79
C SER A 209 -1.78 5.95 4.29
N PHE A 210 -1.24 4.79 3.93
CA PHE A 210 -1.21 4.26 2.57
C PHE A 210 -1.98 2.94 2.52
N LYS A 211 -2.41 2.53 1.33
CA LYS A 211 -3.18 1.28 1.16
C LYS A 211 -2.36 0.24 0.40
N VAL A 212 -2.64 -1.04 0.63
CA VAL A 212 -2.04 -2.17 -0.09
C VAL A 212 -3.17 -3.04 -0.64
N GLU A 213 -3.18 -3.32 -1.95
CA GLU A 213 -4.20 -4.15 -2.63
C GLU A 213 -3.71 -4.55 -4.05
N LYS A 214 -4.25 -5.64 -4.63
CA LYS A 214 -3.87 -6.19 -5.96
C LYS A 214 -4.74 -5.62 -7.10
N TYR A 215 -4.16 -5.33 -8.28
CA TYR A 215 -4.89 -4.64 -9.36
C TYR A 215 -4.13 -4.53 -10.71
N VAL A 216 -4.82 -3.96 -11.70
CA VAL A 216 -4.31 -3.66 -13.06
C VAL A 216 -4.54 -2.18 -13.43
N LEU A 217 -3.57 -1.56 -14.12
CA LEU A 217 -3.62 -0.17 -14.56
C LEU A 217 -4.63 0.07 -15.68
N PRO A 218 -5.44 1.13 -15.60
CA PRO A 218 -6.31 1.52 -16.70
C PRO A 218 -5.49 2.15 -17.83
N LYS A 219 -5.66 1.64 -19.06
CA LYS A 219 -5.06 2.24 -20.27
C LYS A 219 -5.78 3.52 -20.73
N PHE A 220 -6.94 3.82 -20.15
CA PHE A 220 -7.76 4.99 -20.49
C PHE A 220 -8.60 5.46 -19.29
N GLU A 221 -8.86 6.76 -19.24
CA GLU A 221 -9.67 7.46 -18.24
C GLU A 221 -11.11 7.64 -18.74
N VAL A 222 -12.08 7.57 -17.82
CA VAL A 222 -13.46 7.98 -18.06
C VAL A 222 -13.73 9.19 -17.17
N LYS A 223 -13.98 10.36 -17.76
CA LYS A 223 -14.33 11.59 -17.04
C LYS A 223 -15.84 11.80 -17.05
N ILE A 224 -16.38 12.16 -15.88
CA ILE A 224 -17.78 12.54 -15.68
C ILE A 224 -17.81 14.02 -15.33
N ASP A 225 -18.26 14.85 -16.26
CA ASP A 225 -18.48 16.28 -16.01
C ASP A 225 -19.91 16.51 -15.52
N ALA A 226 -20.02 16.89 -14.25
CA ALA A 226 -21.30 17.09 -13.55
C ALA A 226 -21.11 18.11 -12.43
N ALA A 227 -22.17 18.90 -12.16
CA ALA A 227 -22.20 19.84 -11.05
C ALA A 227 -22.02 19.13 -9.69
N ASP A 228 -21.29 19.75 -8.76
CA ASP A 228 -21.03 19.16 -7.43
C ASP A 228 -22.26 19.21 -6.50
N GLU A 229 -23.22 20.09 -6.80
CA GLU A 229 -24.48 20.25 -6.07
C GLU A 229 -25.65 20.51 -7.02
N VAL A 230 -26.78 19.84 -6.79
CA VAL A 230 -28.04 20.02 -7.51
C VAL A 230 -29.16 20.37 -6.52
N SER A 231 -30.09 21.21 -6.94
CA SER A 231 -31.23 21.60 -6.11
C SER A 231 -32.35 20.57 -6.23
N VAL A 232 -33.07 20.31 -5.14
CA VAL A 232 -34.26 19.45 -5.13
C VAL A 232 -35.38 19.96 -6.07
N GLY A 233 -35.36 21.24 -6.43
CA GLY A 233 -36.33 21.85 -7.35
C GLY A 233 -36.00 21.72 -8.84
N GLN A 234 -34.90 21.06 -9.20
CA GLN A 234 -34.53 20.82 -10.61
C GLN A 234 -35.18 19.54 -11.14
N GLU A 235 -35.84 19.63 -12.29
CA GLU A 235 -36.47 18.46 -12.96
C GLU A 235 -35.46 17.63 -13.77
N GLU A 236 -34.40 18.26 -14.29
CA GLU A 236 -33.39 17.62 -15.13
C GLU A 236 -31.97 17.83 -14.58
N ILE A 237 -31.14 16.79 -14.64
CA ILE A 237 -29.71 16.82 -14.30
C ILE A 237 -28.91 16.53 -15.56
N LYS A 238 -28.09 17.48 -15.98
CA LYS A 238 -27.20 17.33 -17.14
C LYS A 238 -25.81 16.93 -16.68
N PHE A 239 -25.24 15.90 -17.30
CA PHE A 239 -23.84 15.51 -17.14
C PHE A 239 -23.30 14.96 -18.46
N GLU A 240 -21.99 15.11 -18.68
CA GLU A 240 -21.28 14.62 -19.87
C GLU A 240 -20.28 13.53 -19.46
N VAL A 241 -20.15 12.51 -20.31
CA VAL A 241 -19.19 11.41 -20.11
C VAL A 241 -18.24 11.38 -21.30
N CYS A 242 -16.94 11.46 -21.03
CA CYS A 242 -15.89 11.33 -22.05
C CYS A 242 -14.89 10.25 -21.66
N ALA A 243 -14.50 9.39 -22.60
CA ALA A 243 -13.41 8.43 -22.40
C ALA A 243 -12.19 8.79 -23.26
N LYS A 244 -11.01 8.91 -22.62
CA LYS A 244 -9.74 9.26 -23.27
C LYS A 244 -8.63 8.34 -22.82
N TYR A 245 -7.75 7.92 -23.71
CA TYR A 245 -6.51 7.22 -23.34
C TYR A 245 -5.62 8.12 -22.46
N THR A 246 -4.69 7.52 -21.72
CA THR A 246 -3.78 8.24 -20.80
C THR A 246 -2.84 9.23 -21.50
N TYR A 247 -2.70 9.10 -22.82
CA TYR A 247 -1.99 10.03 -23.71
C TYR A 247 -2.92 11.02 -24.44
N GLY A 248 -4.19 11.12 -24.03
CA GLY A 248 -5.12 12.19 -24.42
C GLY A 248 -6.10 11.92 -25.57
N GLN A 249 -5.96 10.82 -26.31
CA GLN A 249 -6.79 10.51 -27.49
C GLN A 249 -8.15 9.88 -27.11
N SER A 250 -9.18 10.05 -27.94
CA SER A 250 -10.54 9.52 -27.68
C SER A 250 -10.63 7.99 -27.76
N VAL A 251 -11.46 7.39 -26.91
CA VAL A 251 -11.70 5.93 -26.87
C VAL A 251 -13.03 5.57 -27.49
N SER A 252 -13.03 4.83 -28.61
CA SER A 252 -14.27 4.28 -29.19
C SER A 252 -14.79 3.09 -28.37
N GLY A 253 -16.09 3.10 -28.04
CA GLY A 253 -16.71 2.05 -27.22
C GLY A 253 -18.18 2.31 -26.91
N SER A 254 -18.70 1.57 -25.93
CA SER A 254 -20.08 1.71 -25.42
C SER A 254 -20.07 2.00 -23.92
N ALA A 255 -20.97 2.87 -23.45
CA ALA A 255 -21.07 3.26 -22.05
C ALA A 255 -22.34 2.70 -21.41
N LYS A 256 -22.20 2.13 -20.20
CA LYS A 256 -23.30 1.78 -19.31
C LYS A 256 -23.31 2.79 -18.16
N VAL A 257 -24.42 3.48 -17.94
CA VAL A 257 -24.57 4.50 -16.89
C VAL A 257 -25.60 4.02 -15.87
N GLU A 258 -25.22 4.03 -14.60
CA GLU A 258 -26.07 3.70 -13.47
C GLU A 258 -26.12 4.90 -12.51
N MET A 259 -27.32 5.40 -12.21
CA MET A 259 -27.54 6.49 -11.27
C MET A 259 -28.37 5.98 -10.09
N CYS A 260 -27.79 6.01 -8.90
CA CYS A 260 -28.37 5.44 -7.69
C CYS A 260 -28.51 6.51 -6.60
N ARG A 261 -29.61 6.44 -5.84
CA ARG A 261 -29.77 7.20 -4.58
C ARG A 261 -29.69 6.20 -3.42
N PRO A 262 -28.60 6.19 -2.62
CA PRO A 262 -28.43 5.21 -1.56
C PRO A 262 -29.44 5.42 -0.42
N ILE A 263 -30.15 4.35 -0.01
CA ILE A 263 -31.03 4.32 1.16
C ILE A 263 -30.24 3.70 2.32
N LEU A 264 -30.22 4.32 3.50
CA LEU A 264 -29.62 3.71 4.69
C LEU A 264 -30.51 2.58 5.20
N SER A 265 -30.00 1.35 5.23
CA SER A 265 -30.54 0.29 6.07
C SER A 265 -29.95 0.42 7.48
N TYR A 266 -30.76 0.87 8.45
CA TYR A 266 -30.44 0.61 9.84
C TYR A 266 -30.79 -0.85 10.15
N ILE A 267 -29.78 -1.72 10.19
CA ILE A 267 -29.95 -3.06 10.74
C ILE A 267 -30.02 -2.93 12.27
N TYR A 268 -31.24 -2.84 12.80
CA TYR A 268 -31.49 -3.39 14.14
C TYR A 268 -31.90 -4.85 13.97
N ASN A 269 -31.27 -5.69 14.78
CA ASN A 269 -31.29 -7.14 14.73
C ASN A 269 -32.63 -7.74 15.23
N THR A 270 -33.75 -7.40 14.58
CA THR A 270 -35.03 -8.09 14.78
C THR A 270 -35.73 -8.24 13.44
N GLY A 271 -35.94 -9.50 13.04
CA GLY A 271 -36.48 -9.87 11.73
C GLY A 271 -37.78 -9.15 11.41
N VAL A 272 -37.78 -8.47 10.26
CA VAL A 272 -38.99 -8.03 9.57
C VAL A 272 -39.01 -8.75 8.24
N ILE A 273 -39.99 -9.64 8.09
CA ILE A 273 -40.37 -10.23 6.81
C ILE A 273 -40.98 -9.09 5.99
N ILE A 274 -40.38 -8.77 4.84
CA ILE A 274 -41.03 -7.94 3.83
C ILE A 274 -41.96 -8.87 3.05
N PRO A 275 -43.30 -8.69 3.06
CA PRO A 275 -44.16 -9.41 2.16
C PRO A 275 -43.95 -8.85 0.76
N ASP A 276 -43.65 -9.74 -0.16
CA ASP A 276 -43.68 -9.50 -1.58
C ASP A 276 -45.12 -9.12 -1.99
N HIS A 277 -45.42 -7.84 -2.20
CA HIS A 277 -46.52 -7.44 -3.06
C HIS A 277 -46.32 -6.08 -3.73
N SER A 278 -46.63 -6.12 -5.02
CA SER A 278 -46.72 -5.04 -5.97
C SER A 278 -47.91 -4.14 -5.67
N ARG A 279 -47.69 -2.82 -5.78
CA ARG A 279 -48.67 -1.70 -5.71
C ARG A 279 -49.14 -1.31 -4.30
N GLY A 280 -48.49 -0.27 -3.77
CA GLY A 280 -48.96 0.52 -2.64
C GLY A 280 -47.76 1.04 -1.84
N VAL A 281 -47.48 2.34 -1.94
CA VAL A 281 -46.44 2.99 -1.14
C VAL A 281 -46.86 2.96 0.33
N PRO A 282 -46.10 2.36 1.26
CA PRO A 282 -46.28 2.61 2.68
C PRO A 282 -45.72 4.00 3.00
N ASP A 283 -46.55 4.83 3.63
CA ASP A 283 -46.16 6.13 4.14
C ASP A 283 -45.19 5.93 5.31
N VAL A 284 -43.88 6.00 5.02
CA VAL A 284 -42.82 5.99 6.03
C VAL A 284 -42.43 7.45 6.25
N THR A 285 -42.85 8.02 7.38
CA THR A 285 -42.30 9.28 7.89
C THR A 285 -40.81 9.07 8.22
N ALA A 286 -39.96 9.32 7.22
CA ALA A 286 -38.51 9.27 7.35
C ALA A 286 -38.02 10.59 7.96
N ASP A 287 -37.87 10.57 9.28
CA ASP A 287 -37.20 11.62 10.06
C ASP A 287 -35.69 11.63 9.70
N ASP A 288 -35.18 12.81 9.37
CA ASP A 288 -33.78 13.27 9.20
C ASP A 288 -32.74 12.43 8.39
N SER A 289 -33.12 11.31 7.77
CA SER A 289 -32.20 10.28 7.25
C SER A 289 -31.98 10.25 5.73
N LEU A 290 -32.60 11.16 4.95
CA LEU A 290 -32.47 11.26 3.47
C LEU A 290 -31.40 12.24 2.96
N ARG A 291 -30.49 12.70 3.84
CA ARG A 291 -29.57 13.82 3.56
C ARG A 291 -28.32 13.50 2.73
N ARG A 292 -28.28 12.50 1.84
CA ARG A 292 -27.07 12.27 1.02
C ARG A 292 -27.36 11.88 -0.44
N GLY A 293 -27.18 12.88 -1.30
CA GLY A 293 -26.60 12.84 -2.65
C GLY A 293 -27.12 11.85 -3.70
N LEU A 294 -26.72 12.08 -4.95
CA LEU A 294 -26.86 11.14 -6.06
C LEU A 294 -25.50 10.51 -6.36
N HIS A 295 -25.47 9.20 -6.58
CA HIS A 295 -24.27 8.47 -6.97
C HIS A 295 -24.39 8.07 -8.45
N ILE A 296 -23.48 8.54 -9.28
CA ILE A 296 -23.40 8.19 -10.70
C ILE A 296 -22.21 7.25 -10.89
N VAL A 297 -22.44 6.08 -11.48
CA VAL A 297 -21.42 5.10 -11.86
C VAL A 297 -21.49 4.90 -13.37
N VAL A 298 -20.37 5.09 -14.06
CA VAL A 298 -20.27 4.91 -15.50
C VAL A 298 -19.24 3.84 -15.83
N THR A 299 -19.63 2.84 -16.62
CA THR A 299 -18.74 1.78 -17.11
C THR A 299 -18.59 1.87 -18.62
N TRP A 300 -17.37 2.07 -19.11
CA TRP A 300 -17.05 2.14 -20.54
C TRP A 300 -16.40 0.86 -21.03
N LYS A 301 -16.93 0.25 -22.09
CA LYS A 301 -16.41 -0.98 -22.72
C LYS A 301 -15.82 -0.69 -24.09
N ARG A 302 -14.54 -1.05 -24.29
CA ARG A 302 -13.80 -0.86 -25.55
C ARG A 302 -14.27 -1.84 -26.62
N SER A 303 -14.39 -1.36 -27.86
CA SER A 303 -14.96 -2.12 -29.00
C SER A 303 -14.13 -3.31 -29.50
N HIS A 304 -12.82 -3.42 -29.21
CA HIS A 304 -11.92 -4.39 -29.87
C HIS A 304 -11.32 -5.48 -28.98
N ILE A 305 -11.30 -5.29 -27.66
CA ILE A 305 -10.63 -6.21 -26.71
C ILE A 305 -11.56 -6.52 -25.52
N GLY A 306 -12.78 -5.95 -25.47
CA GLY A 306 -13.74 -6.20 -24.39
C GLY A 306 -13.36 -5.61 -23.02
N ILE A 307 -12.18 -5.00 -22.86
CA ILE A 307 -11.72 -4.33 -21.64
C ILE A 307 -12.71 -3.23 -21.24
N SER A 308 -13.08 -3.20 -19.96
CA SER A 308 -14.00 -2.21 -19.39
C SER A 308 -13.37 -1.43 -18.24
N GLN A 309 -13.75 -0.16 -18.10
CA GLN A 309 -13.29 0.75 -17.04
C GLN A 309 -14.50 1.47 -16.44
N ALA A 310 -14.55 1.56 -15.11
CA ALA A 310 -15.64 2.22 -14.39
C ALA A 310 -15.15 3.46 -13.61
N GLN A 311 -15.99 4.49 -13.53
CA GLN A 311 -15.77 5.72 -12.76
C GLN A 311 -17.01 6.09 -11.95
N GLU A 312 -16.83 6.65 -10.75
CA GLU A 312 -17.92 7.19 -9.92
C GLU A 312 -17.83 8.71 -9.69
N LYS A 313 -18.99 9.37 -9.57
CA LYS A 313 -19.13 10.77 -9.12
C LYS A 313 -20.30 10.87 -8.13
N LYS A 314 -20.09 11.59 -7.02
CA LYS A 314 -21.11 11.88 -6.00
C LYS A 314 -21.54 13.35 -6.13
N ILE A 315 -22.84 13.57 -6.28
CA ILE A 315 -23.46 14.90 -6.38
C ILE A 315 -24.24 15.17 -5.10
N ARG A 316 -24.07 16.34 -4.49
CA ARG A 316 -24.86 16.75 -3.31
C ARG A 316 -26.24 17.25 -3.72
N ILE A 317 -27.25 16.95 -2.91
CA ILE A 317 -28.59 17.50 -3.11
C ILE A 317 -28.80 18.63 -2.10
N SER A 318 -29.03 19.84 -2.62
CA SER A 318 -29.44 21.00 -1.82
C SER A 318 -30.95 20.97 -1.62
N TYR A 319 -31.38 20.97 -0.36
CA TYR A 319 -32.79 21.13 0.02
C TYR A 319 -33.14 22.59 0.33
N VAL A 320 -32.17 23.51 0.20
CA VAL A 320 -32.35 24.95 0.43
C VAL A 320 -32.78 25.59 -0.89
N LEU A 321 -34.07 25.88 -1.03
CA LEU A 321 -34.65 26.53 -2.22
C LEU A 321 -34.43 28.07 -2.25
N GLY A 322 -34.05 28.64 -1.11
CA GLY A 322 -33.71 30.06 -0.93
C GLY A 322 -33.23 30.37 0.50
N LYS A 323 -32.51 31.48 0.68
CA LYS A 323 -31.99 31.92 1.98
C LYS A 323 -32.58 33.27 2.36
N LEU A 324 -33.15 33.35 3.57
CA LEU A 324 -33.60 34.60 4.17
C LEU A 324 -32.52 35.12 5.13
N SER A 325 -32.16 36.39 5.03
CA SER A 325 -31.20 37.04 5.93
C SER A 325 -31.65 38.44 6.30
N PHE A 326 -31.65 38.78 7.58
CA PHE A 326 -31.96 40.14 8.02
C PHE A 326 -30.84 41.11 7.57
N ILE A 327 -31.24 42.22 6.94
CA ILE A 327 -30.33 43.28 6.47
C ILE A 327 -30.23 44.40 7.52
N ASP A 328 -31.35 44.76 8.16
CA ASP A 328 -31.46 45.94 9.03
C ASP A 328 -32.37 45.66 10.24
N THR A 329 -31.97 44.78 11.16
CA THR A 329 -32.65 44.58 12.46
C THR A 329 -31.74 45.03 13.60
N PRO A 330 -32.24 45.82 14.58
CA PRO A 330 -31.46 46.15 15.77
C PRO A 330 -31.13 44.88 16.57
N SER A 331 -29.88 44.72 16.99
CA SER A 331 -29.42 43.60 17.84
C SER A 331 -29.78 43.77 19.32
N VAL A 332 -30.28 44.94 19.72
CA VAL A 332 -30.73 45.30 21.08
C VAL A 332 -32.00 46.15 20.97
N TYR A 333 -33.02 45.85 21.78
CA TYR A 333 -34.29 46.58 21.81
C TYR A 333 -34.85 46.67 23.24
N GLU A 334 -35.70 47.66 23.52
CA GLU A 334 -36.32 47.81 24.83
C GLU A 334 -37.54 46.89 25.00
N GLN A 335 -37.69 46.30 26.17
CA GLN A 335 -38.79 45.40 26.49
C GLN A 335 -40.14 46.14 26.40
N GLY A 336 -40.98 45.77 25.43
CA GLY A 336 -42.28 46.40 25.16
C GLY A 336 -42.32 47.30 23.91
N SER A 337 -41.19 47.49 23.21
CA SER A 337 -41.10 48.25 21.95
C SER A 337 -41.39 47.37 20.71
N ASN A 338 -41.94 47.98 19.65
CA ASN A 338 -42.10 47.32 18.36
C ASN A 338 -40.75 47.25 17.63
N VAL A 339 -40.26 46.04 17.36
CA VAL A 339 -39.01 45.79 16.62
C VAL A 339 -39.34 45.55 15.15
N GLU A 340 -38.93 46.48 14.29
CA GLU A 340 -39.04 46.35 12.83
C GLU A 340 -37.69 45.96 12.24
N GLY A 341 -37.68 45.14 11.18
CA GLY A 341 -36.47 45.01 10.39
C GLY A 341 -36.64 44.28 9.07
N LYS A 342 -35.67 44.55 8.18
CA LYS A 342 -35.72 44.22 6.76
C LYS A 342 -35.12 42.84 6.50
N VAL A 343 -35.80 41.99 5.75
CA VAL A 343 -35.32 40.65 5.38
C VAL A 343 -34.95 40.62 3.90
N SER A 344 -33.71 40.24 3.59
CA SER A 344 -33.29 39.84 2.24
C SER A 344 -33.76 38.43 1.95
N ALA A 345 -34.38 38.21 0.80
CA ALA A 345 -34.64 36.88 0.27
C ALA A 345 -33.76 36.66 -0.96
N GLN A 346 -32.80 35.74 -0.87
CA GLN A 346 -32.06 35.25 -2.03
C GLN A 346 -32.74 33.95 -2.48
N CYS A 347 -33.63 34.05 -3.47
CA CYS A 347 -34.41 32.92 -3.99
C CYS A 347 -34.13 32.71 -5.48
N CYS A 348 -34.00 31.45 -5.93
CA CYS A 348 -33.74 31.10 -7.32
C CYS A 348 -35.00 30.70 -8.13
N LEU A 349 -36.20 30.67 -7.53
CA LEU A 349 -37.44 30.29 -8.22
C LEU A 349 -38.62 31.18 -7.78
N HIS A 350 -39.48 31.56 -8.73
CA HIS A 350 -40.68 32.37 -8.52
C HIS A 350 -41.82 31.51 -7.94
N PHE A 351 -42.09 31.59 -6.64
CA PHE A 351 -43.29 30.96 -6.05
C PHE A 351 -43.98 31.83 -5.01
N THR A 352 -45.31 31.77 -5.02
CA THR A 352 -46.24 32.46 -4.10
C THR A 352 -46.46 31.57 -2.87
N ILE A 353 -45.98 31.97 -1.69
CA ILE A 353 -46.09 31.18 -0.46
C ILE A 353 -47.44 31.45 0.22
N SER A 354 -48.26 30.40 0.39
CA SER A 354 -49.47 30.40 1.23
C SER A 354 -49.16 29.71 2.57
N ASN A 355 -49.70 30.29 3.65
CA ASN A 355 -49.25 30.05 5.02
C ASN A 355 -50.06 28.92 5.70
N LYS A 356 -49.41 27.81 6.11
CA LYS A 356 -49.82 26.97 7.26
C LYS A 356 -48.85 25.80 7.53
N SER A 357 -48.30 25.74 8.74
CA SER A 357 -48.37 24.61 9.72
C SER A 357 -47.21 24.61 10.74
N THR A 358 -47.33 23.75 11.76
CA THR A 358 -47.01 23.89 13.19
C THR A 358 -46.09 22.78 13.77
N LEU A 359 -45.42 23.08 14.90
CA LEU A 359 -44.83 22.21 15.97
C LEU A 359 -43.67 21.26 15.59
N GLY A 360 -42.66 20.90 16.42
CA GLY A 360 -42.29 21.13 17.83
C GLY A 360 -40.92 20.45 18.12
N TYR A 361 -40.29 20.67 19.28
CA TYR A 361 -38.95 20.13 19.65
C TYR A 361 -38.93 19.51 21.06
N PRO A 362 -38.18 18.42 21.31
CA PRO A 362 -37.61 18.10 22.62
C PRO A 362 -36.10 18.42 22.66
N GLY A 363 -35.65 18.97 23.79
CA GLY A 363 -34.29 19.50 23.96
C GLY A 363 -33.30 18.58 24.68
N TYR A 364 -32.03 18.99 24.70
CA TYR A 364 -31.03 18.70 25.75
C TYR A 364 -29.99 19.83 25.88
N ARG A 365 -29.41 19.91 27.07
CA ARG A 365 -28.81 21.09 27.75
C ARG A 365 -27.39 21.47 27.29
N VAL A 366 -27.14 22.78 27.19
CA VAL A 366 -25.83 23.47 27.00
C VAL A 366 -25.89 24.76 27.89
N PRO A 367 -24.76 25.37 28.33
CA PRO A 367 -24.74 26.41 29.37
C PRO A 367 -25.60 27.62 29.06
N TYR A 368 -26.29 28.11 30.09
CA TYR A 368 -27.30 29.14 30.03
C TYR A 368 -26.72 30.52 29.70
N TYR A 369 -27.13 31.06 28.55
CA TYR A 369 -27.22 32.49 28.27
C TYR A 369 -28.72 32.78 28.15
N GLU A 370 -29.23 33.91 28.64
CA GLU A 370 -30.62 34.31 28.39
C GLU A 370 -30.80 34.60 26.88
N THR A 371 -31.18 33.58 26.12
CA THR A 371 -31.64 33.71 24.74
C THR A 371 -33.15 33.57 24.74
N GLN A 372 -33.86 34.64 24.38
CA GLN A 372 -35.30 34.66 24.21
C GLN A 372 -35.61 34.53 22.71
N ASP A 373 -36.28 33.45 22.31
CA ASP A 373 -36.70 33.22 20.93
C ASP A 373 -38.05 33.91 20.65
N HIS A 374 -38.10 34.79 19.66
CA HIS A 374 -39.35 35.44 19.21
C HIS A 374 -39.70 35.01 17.77
N THR A 375 -40.97 34.65 17.53
CA THR A 375 -41.48 34.27 16.21
C THR A 375 -42.30 35.42 15.61
N VAL A 376 -41.83 36.00 14.50
CA VAL A 376 -42.55 37.09 13.81
C VAL A 376 -43.65 36.50 12.93
N SER A 377 -44.92 36.88 13.17
CA SER A 377 -46.09 36.25 12.54
C SER A 377 -46.76 37.06 11.43
N ALA A 378 -46.25 38.25 11.08
CA ALA A 378 -46.90 39.12 10.09
C ALA A 378 -45.86 39.80 9.18
N VAL A 379 -45.98 39.55 7.87
CA VAL A 379 -45.23 40.27 6.82
C VAL A 379 -46.19 41.27 6.18
N GLN A 380 -45.91 42.56 6.30
CA GLN A 380 -46.61 43.62 5.58
C GLN A 380 -45.64 44.25 4.57
N GLN A 381 -46.10 44.53 3.35
CA GLN A 381 -45.27 45.22 2.34
C GLN A 381 -45.01 46.67 2.78
N PHE A 382 -43.74 47.06 2.90
CA PHE A 382 -43.32 48.38 3.34
C PHE A 382 -42.95 49.30 2.16
N SER A 383 -43.20 50.60 2.31
CA SER A 383 -42.86 51.69 1.38
C SER A 383 -41.34 52.01 1.37
N PRO A 384 -40.83 52.75 0.37
CA PRO A 384 -39.38 52.96 0.22
C PRO A 384 -38.80 53.91 1.30
N ASP A 385 -37.69 53.47 1.87
CA ASP A 385 -36.59 54.21 2.51
C ASP A 385 -36.88 55.17 3.68
N VAL A 386 -36.99 54.61 4.89
CA VAL A 386 -36.54 55.29 6.12
C VAL A 386 -35.51 54.41 6.81
N LYS A 387 -34.24 54.82 6.79
CA LYS A 387 -33.15 54.15 7.53
C LYS A 387 -33.24 54.55 9.00
N THR A 388 -33.34 53.59 9.91
CA THR A 388 -33.64 53.83 11.33
C THR A 388 -32.47 53.61 12.28
N VAL A 389 -31.40 52.91 11.87
CA VAL A 389 -30.26 52.54 12.73
C VAL A 389 -28.92 52.71 12.00
N SER A 390 -27.89 53.16 12.73
CA SER A 390 -26.52 53.25 12.24
C SER A 390 -25.88 51.86 12.06
N SER A 391 -25.15 51.63 10.96
CA SER A 391 -24.55 50.33 10.65
C SER A 391 -23.24 50.42 9.83
N LEU A 392 -22.42 49.37 9.94
CA LEU A 392 -21.24 49.13 9.10
C LEU A 392 -21.37 47.80 8.35
N GLN A 393 -20.90 47.78 7.10
CA GLN A 393 -20.83 46.55 6.29
C GLN A 393 -19.51 46.48 5.52
N VAL A 394 -18.73 45.44 5.76
CA VAL A 394 -17.55 45.12 4.94
C VAL A 394 -18.01 44.31 3.74
N LYS A 395 -17.72 44.77 2.51
CA LYS A 395 -18.11 44.07 1.28
C LYS A 395 -17.23 42.84 1.05
N ASN A 396 -17.86 41.67 0.92
CA ASN A 396 -17.17 40.44 0.50
C ASN A 396 -16.78 40.50 -0.98
N LYS A 397 -15.78 39.70 -1.36
CA LYS A 397 -15.40 39.44 -2.76
C LYS A 397 -15.62 37.96 -3.08
N ASP A 398 -16.10 37.68 -4.29
CA ASP A 398 -16.31 36.30 -4.77
C ASP A 398 -14.99 35.60 -5.16
N LYS A 399 -13.96 36.38 -5.52
CA LYS A 399 -12.63 35.86 -5.87
C LYS A 399 -11.65 36.00 -4.69
N PRO A 400 -10.73 35.05 -4.51
CA PRO A 400 -9.66 35.17 -3.51
C PRO A 400 -8.78 36.39 -3.78
N LEU A 401 -8.24 37.00 -2.71
CA LEU A 401 -7.29 38.11 -2.82
C LEU A 401 -5.94 37.61 -3.37
N SER A 402 -5.44 38.24 -4.43
CA SER A 402 -4.16 37.83 -5.04
C SER A 402 -2.95 38.20 -4.18
N CYS A 403 -1.96 37.31 -4.13
CA CYS A 403 -0.73 37.57 -3.36
C CYS A 403 0.18 38.58 -4.07
N ASP A 404 0.97 39.32 -3.28
CA ASP A 404 1.91 40.36 -3.71
C ASP A 404 1.26 41.56 -4.46
N LYS A 405 -0.07 41.58 -4.59
CA LYS A 405 -0.85 42.66 -5.23
C LYS A 405 -1.62 43.47 -4.19
N GLU A 406 -1.84 44.74 -4.49
CA GLU A 406 -2.73 45.61 -3.71
C GLU A 406 -4.18 45.41 -4.15
N GLU A 407 -5.02 44.99 -3.20
CA GLU A 407 -6.45 44.80 -3.39
C GLU A 407 -7.22 45.87 -2.61
N GLU A 408 -8.25 46.45 -3.23
CA GLU A 408 -9.10 47.44 -2.57
C GLU A 408 -10.23 46.75 -1.78
N ILE A 409 -10.37 47.10 -0.50
CA ILE A 409 -11.40 46.60 0.41
C ILE A 409 -12.36 47.74 0.71
N PHE A 410 -13.67 47.45 0.62
CA PHE A 410 -14.71 48.45 0.79
C PHE A 410 -15.53 48.22 2.08
N ILE A 411 -15.79 49.32 2.79
CA ILE A 411 -16.60 49.39 4.01
C ILE A 411 -17.72 50.40 3.76
N GLN A 412 -18.96 49.91 3.72
CA GLN A 412 -20.15 50.75 3.66
C GLN A 412 -20.54 51.18 5.06
N TYR A 413 -20.92 52.45 5.19
CA TYR A 413 -21.40 53.02 6.45
C TYR A 413 -22.76 53.70 6.26
N THR A 414 -23.58 53.64 7.30
CA THR A 414 -24.80 54.41 7.44
C THR A 414 -24.83 54.93 8.87
N ILE A 415 -24.93 56.25 9.05
CA ILE A 415 -25.01 56.90 10.36
C ILE A 415 -26.35 57.64 10.42
N VAL A 416 -27.18 57.32 11.41
CA VAL A 416 -28.56 57.82 11.56
C VAL A 416 -28.72 58.49 12.92
N GLY A 417 -29.24 59.72 12.96
CA GLY A 417 -29.68 60.39 14.20
C GLY A 417 -28.58 60.92 15.12
N GLU A 418 -27.31 60.90 14.67
CA GLU A 418 -26.16 61.37 15.46
C GLU A 418 -25.95 62.89 15.35
N ALA A 419 -25.34 63.49 16.37
CA ALA A 419 -24.95 64.91 16.36
C ALA A 419 -24.00 65.23 15.18
N GLN A 420 -24.10 66.45 14.65
CA GLN A 420 -23.21 66.89 13.56
C GLN A 420 -21.76 66.97 14.07
N GLY A 421 -20.85 66.26 13.39
CA GLY A 421 -19.45 66.12 13.82
C GLY A 421 -18.70 65.10 12.96
N SER A 422 -17.44 64.82 13.32
CA SER A 422 -16.63 63.80 12.65
C SER A 422 -16.71 62.46 13.38
N VAL A 423 -16.86 61.36 12.64
CA VAL A 423 -16.82 59.99 13.17
C VAL A 423 -15.66 59.23 12.53
N ASP A 424 -14.78 58.67 13.35
CA ASP A 424 -13.67 57.89 12.84
C ASP A 424 -14.04 56.40 12.75
N VAL A 425 -13.98 55.86 11.52
CA VAL A 425 -14.15 54.43 11.26
C VAL A 425 -12.78 53.75 11.27
N MET A 426 -12.58 52.90 12.27
CA MET A 426 -11.38 52.08 12.45
C MET A 426 -11.51 50.78 11.67
N TYR A 427 -10.40 50.29 11.13
CA TYR A 427 -10.31 48.95 10.55
C TYR A 427 -9.06 48.20 11.02
N LEU A 428 -9.24 46.92 11.34
CA LEU A 428 -8.20 45.97 11.73
C LEU A 428 -8.18 44.81 10.74
N VAL A 429 -6.97 44.44 10.31
CA VAL A 429 -6.74 43.29 9.44
C VAL A 429 -6.01 42.22 10.24
N LEU A 430 -6.65 41.07 10.42
CA LEU A 430 -6.14 39.93 11.14
C LEU A 430 -5.77 38.79 10.19
N SER A 431 -4.64 38.14 10.44
CA SER A 431 -4.28 36.87 9.79
C SER A 431 -3.59 35.96 10.81
N ARG A 432 -3.87 34.65 10.73
CA ARG A 432 -3.38 33.61 11.66
C ARG A 432 -3.56 33.95 13.14
N GLY A 433 -4.60 34.72 13.46
CA GLY A 433 -4.90 35.16 14.83
C GLY A 433 -4.07 36.34 15.34
N ALA A 434 -3.27 37.01 14.51
CA ALA A 434 -2.53 38.22 14.86
C ALA A 434 -3.03 39.45 14.08
N ILE A 435 -2.92 40.64 14.67
CA ILE A 435 -3.21 41.91 13.99
C ILE A 435 -2.02 42.26 13.08
N VAL A 436 -2.24 42.28 11.77
CA VAL A 436 -1.19 42.53 10.78
C VAL A 436 -1.17 43.99 10.34
N LEU A 437 -2.35 44.58 10.12
CA LEU A 437 -2.51 45.97 9.65
C LEU A 437 -3.66 46.66 10.40
N GLN A 438 -3.51 47.96 10.62
CA GLN A 438 -4.58 48.83 11.14
C GLN A 438 -4.67 50.13 10.34
N GLY A 439 -5.80 50.82 10.45
CA GLY A 439 -5.94 52.21 10.04
C GLY A 439 -7.31 52.77 10.39
N PHE A 440 -7.53 54.03 10.04
CA PHE A 440 -8.81 54.68 10.23
C PHE A 440 -9.12 55.66 9.10
N LYS A 441 -10.40 55.98 8.96
CA LYS A 441 -10.91 57.00 8.05
C LYS A 441 -11.96 57.84 8.76
N GLN A 442 -11.77 59.14 8.71
CA GLN A 442 -12.71 60.11 9.27
C GLN A 442 -13.87 60.35 8.31
N ILE A 443 -15.09 60.40 8.85
CA ILE A 443 -16.32 60.71 8.13
C ILE A 443 -16.93 61.98 8.72
N GLU A 444 -17.29 62.95 7.87
CA GLU A 444 -18.05 64.12 8.29
C GLU A 444 -19.55 63.80 8.30
N ASN A 445 -20.19 63.82 9.47
CA ASN A 445 -21.63 63.64 9.64
C ASN A 445 -22.36 64.98 9.48
N ILE A 446 -22.80 65.28 8.25
CA ILE A 446 -23.35 66.59 7.88
C ILE A 446 -24.90 66.58 7.93
N LYS A 447 -25.55 65.41 7.91
CA LYS A 447 -27.02 65.23 7.78
C LYS A 447 -27.58 64.31 8.87
N THR A 448 -28.93 64.29 9.00
CA THR A 448 -29.66 63.36 9.89
C THR A 448 -29.47 61.89 9.52
N VAL A 449 -29.21 61.60 8.24
CA VAL A 449 -28.75 60.30 7.74
C VAL A 449 -27.57 60.54 6.80
N THR A 450 -26.40 60.02 7.15
CA THR A 450 -25.18 60.11 6.34
C THR A 450 -24.78 58.71 5.89
N GLU A 451 -24.69 58.49 4.58
CA GLU A 451 -24.34 57.21 3.98
C GLU A 451 -23.17 57.36 3.01
N GLY A 452 -22.35 56.32 2.90
CA GLY A 452 -21.24 56.31 1.96
C GLY A 452 -20.44 55.02 2.02
N GLU A 453 -19.33 55.05 1.30
CA GLU A 453 -18.40 53.93 1.21
C GLU A 453 -16.97 54.43 1.41
N LEU A 454 -16.24 53.73 2.28
CA LEU A 454 -14.82 53.93 2.53
C LEU A 454 -14.04 52.79 1.89
N SER A 455 -12.88 53.08 1.35
CA SER A 455 -11.96 52.06 0.88
C SER A 455 -10.56 52.20 1.48
N PHE A 456 -9.87 51.07 1.59
CA PHE A 456 -8.44 51.02 1.87
C PHE A 456 -7.77 49.95 1.01
N LYS A 457 -6.48 50.15 0.73
CA LYS A 457 -5.66 49.20 -0.02
C LYS A 457 -4.98 48.22 0.92
N LEU A 458 -5.13 46.92 0.62
CA LEU A 458 -4.48 45.83 1.34
C LEU A 458 -3.51 45.10 0.40
N LYS A 459 -2.22 45.13 0.71
CA LYS A 459 -1.22 44.29 0.04
C LYS A 459 -1.15 42.94 0.75
N VAL A 460 -1.59 41.87 0.08
CA VAL A 460 -1.58 40.53 0.67
C VAL A 460 -0.18 39.92 0.56
N SER A 461 0.47 39.69 1.71
CA SER A 461 1.75 38.97 1.77
C SER A 461 1.53 37.45 1.95
N PRO A 462 2.49 36.59 1.58
CA PRO A 462 2.39 35.15 1.81
C PRO A 462 2.16 34.73 3.28
N GLU A 463 2.59 35.55 4.23
CA GLU A 463 2.35 35.34 5.66
C GLU A 463 0.88 35.52 6.05
N MET A 464 0.10 36.27 5.26
CA MET A 464 -1.33 36.49 5.45
C MET A 464 -2.20 35.35 4.91
N ALA A 465 -1.65 34.47 4.08
CA ALA A 465 -2.37 33.32 3.53
C ALA A 465 -2.64 32.26 4.60
N PRO A 466 -3.78 31.55 4.57
CA PRO A 466 -4.77 31.48 3.47
C PRO A 466 -6.03 32.34 3.70
N LEU A 467 -6.15 32.98 4.86
CA LEU A 467 -7.35 33.68 5.30
C LEU A 467 -6.97 35.00 5.96
N VAL A 468 -7.65 36.06 5.54
CA VAL A 468 -7.57 37.39 6.13
C VAL A 468 -8.94 37.78 6.66
N GLN A 469 -9.02 38.22 7.90
CA GLN A 469 -10.23 38.76 8.49
C GLN A 469 -10.10 40.28 8.61
N VAL A 470 -11.11 41.01 8.15
CA VAL A 470 -11.20 42.46 8.31
C VAL A 470 -12.30 42.77 9.31
N VAL A 471 -11.97 43.56 10.33
CA VAL A 471 -12.92 44.05 11.35
C VAL A 471 -12.97 45.57 11.23
N ALA A 472 -14.14 46.12 10.94
CA ALA A 472 -14.38 47.56 10.93
C ALA A 472 -15.27 47.94 12.12
N TYR A 473 -14.94 49.02 12.82
CA TYR A 473 -15.74 49.53 13.92
C TYR A 473 -15.68 51.06 14.01
N ALA A 474 -16.68 51.67 14.61
CA ALA A 474 -16.72 53.10 14.89
C ALA A 474 -17.42 53.36 16.23
N VAL A 475 -17.01 54.42 16.91
CA VAL A 475 -17.65 54.90 18.14
C VAL A 475 -18.41 56.17 17.78
N LEU A 476 -19.74 56.13 17.97
CA LEU A 476 -20.61 57.24 17.63
C LEU A 476 -20.66 58.27 18.77
N PRO A 477 -20.99 59.55 18.48
CA PRO A 477 -21.18 60.57 19.51
C PRO A 477 -22.24 60.21 20.57
N SER A 478 -23.22 59.37 20.22
CA SER A 478 -24.20 58.78 21.15
C SER A 478 -23.64 57.72 22.10
N GLU A 479 -22.32 57.51 22.12
CA GLU A 479 -21.62 56.44 22.87
C GLU A 479 -21.90 55.02 22.35
N THR A 480 -22.63 54.89 21.23
CA THR A 480 -22.93 53.59 20.61
C THR A 480 -21.74 53.11 19.77
N VAL A 481 -21.34 51.84 19.94
CA VAL A 481 -20.31 51.21 19.11
C VAL A 481 -20.97 50.38 18.01
N ILE A 482 -20.60 50.67 16.76
CA ILE A 482 -20.98 49.86 15.59
C ILE A 482 -19.77 49.08 15.11
N ALA A 483 -19.91 47.77 14.86
CA ALA A 483 -18.82 46.93 14.39
C ALA A 483 -19.32 45.83 13.42
N LYS A 484 -18.48 45.50 12.44
CA LYS A 484 -18.72 44.41 11.49
C LYS A 484 -17.43 43.76 11.04
N SER A 485 -17.47 42.47 10.76
CA SER A 485 -16.34 41.73 10.21
C SER A 485 -16.70 40.96 8.95
N ALA A 486 -15.68 40.72 8.11
CA ALA A 486 -15.74 39.87 6.93
C ALA A 486 -14.45 39.05 6.81
N ASP A 487 -14.58 37.83 6.29
CA ASP A 487 -13.46 36.91 6.07
C ASP A 487 -13.18 36.83 4.55
N PHE A 488 -11.92 36.99 4.17
CA PHE A 488 -11.44 36.97 2.79
C PHE A 488 -10.46 35.81 2.61
N SER A 489 -10.74 34.93 1.66
CA SER A 489 -9.79 33.92 1.20
C SER A 489 -8.68 34.57 0.37
N THR A 490 -7.45 34.11 0.49
CA THR A 490 -6.32 34.56 -0.35
C THR A 490 -5.94 33.48 -1.37
N GLU A 491 -5.19 33.86 -2.40
CA GLU A 491 -4.39 32.90 -3.17
C GLU A 491 -3.44 32.13 -2.22
N LYS A 492 -3.17 30.87 -2.55
CA LYS A 492 -2.26 30.01 -1.77
C LYS A 492 -0.84 30.27 -2.25
N CYS A 493 -0.16 31.20 -1.59
CA CYS A 493 1.21 31.58 -1.93
C CYS A 493 2.17 31.24 -0.80
N PHE A 494 3.40 30.92 -1.19
CA PHE A 494 4.51 30.64 -0.29
C PHE A 494 5.57 31.74 -0.44
N SER A 495 6.27 32.07 0.65
CA SER A 495 7.37 33.05 0.62
C SER A 495 8.50 32.58 -0.31
N HIS A 496 8.79 31.27 -0.32
CA HIS A 496 9.74 30.64 -1.22
C HIS A 496 9.04 30.26 -2.54
N LYS A 497 9.41 30.94 -3.64
CA LYS A 497 8.88 30.68 -4.98
C LYS A 497 9.68 29.55 -5.64
N VAL A 498 8.97 28.51 -6.08
CA VAL A 498 9.55 27.33 -6.73
C VAL A 498 8.81 27.09 -8.04
N SER A 499 9.54 26.79 -9.11
CA SER A 499 8.96 26.34 -10.38
C SER A 499 9.72 25.14 -10.93
N LEU A 500 9.01 24.36 -11.74
CA LEU A 500 9.53 23.21 -12.46
C LEU A 500 9.03 23.32 -13.90
N GLU A 501 9.89 23.06 -14.88
CA GLU A 501 9.54 23.03 -16.31
C GLU A 501 10.28 21.91 -17.05
N PHE A 502 9.67 21.40 -18.12
CA PHE A 502 10.28 20.43 -19.03
C PHE A 502 10.59 21.09 -20.36
N SER A 503 11.79 20.84 -20.88
CA SER A 503 12.23 21.28 -22.20
C SER A 503 12.79 20.07 -22.96
N PRO A 504 12.04 19.51 -23.94
CA PRO A 504 10.67 19.85 -24.39
C PRO A 504 9.55 19.31 -23.48
N SER A 505 8.33 19.87 -23.60
CA SER A 505 7.13 19.46 -22.82
C SER A 505 6.46 18.15 -23.29
N SER A 506 6.96 17.58 -24.39
CA SER A 506 6.54 16.29 -24.94
C SER A 506 7.76 15.55 -25.46
N ALA A 507 7.79 14.23 -25.31
CA ALA A 507 8.91 13.40 -25.72
C ALA A 507 8.43 12.08 -26.33
N VAL A 508 9.26 11.45 -27.15
CA VAL A 508 9.04 10.05 -27.58
C VAL A 508 9.66 9.07 -26.56
N PRO A 509 9.17 7.82 -26.48
CA PRO A 509 9.80 6.75 -25.71
C PRO A 509 11.34 6.71 -25.89
N GLY A 510 12.09 6.76 -24.79
CA GLY A 510 13.55 6.71 -24.81
C GLY A 510 14.28 8.02 -25.18
N GLU A 511 13.56 9.12 -25.46
CA GLU A 511 14.17 10.44 -25.74
C GLU A 511 14.71 11.07 -24.44
N GLU A 512 15.84 11.78 -24.55
CA GLU A 512 16.35 12.61 -23.45
C GLU A 512 15.58 13.95 -23.39
N THR A 513 15.11 14.30 -22.19
CA THR A 513 14.47 15.58 -21.88
C THR A 513 15.20 16.28 -20.75
N THR A 514 15.09 17.61 -20.68
CA THR A 514 15.67 18.39 -19.58
C THR A 514 14.57 18.87 -18.65
N MET A 515 14.65 18.48 -17.39
CA MET A 515 13.82 19.01 -16.30
C MET A 515 14.57 20.13 -15.61
N GLN A 516 14.03 21.35 -15.70
CA GLN A 516 14.58 22.54 -15.06
C GLN A 516 13.82 22.83 -13.76
N VAL A 517 14.55 22.90 -12.64
CA VAL A 517 14.01 23.30 -11.33
C VAL A 517 14.59 24.66 -10.96
N THR A 518 13.73 25.61 -10.62
CA THR A 518 14.11 26.97 -10.20
C THR A 518 13.66 27.20 -8.76
N ALA A 519 14.59 27.61 -7.91
CA ALA A 519 14.39 27.85 -6.48
C ALA A 519 15.42 28.87 -5.95
N GLU A 520 15.34 29.25 -4.68
CA GLU A 520 16.40 30.06 -4.06
C GLU A 520 17.73 29.28 -3.98
N PRO A 521 18.91 29.95 -4.05
CA PRO A 521 20.20 29.30 -3.84
C PRO A 521 20.26 28.53 -2.51
N ASP A 522 20.99 27.41 -2.48
CA ASP A 522 21.13 26.51 -1.33
C ASP A 522 19.82 25.88 -0.82
N SER A 523 18.79 25.84 -1.68
CA SER A 523 17.54 25.14 -1.40
C SER A 523 17.69 23.63 -1.58
N LEU A 524 17.05 22.86 -0.69
CA LEU A 524 16.90 21.42 -0.85
C LEU A 524 15.54 21.12 -1.46
N CYS A 525 15.51 20.56 -2.66
CA CYS A 525 14.27 20.25 -3.39
C CYS A 525 13.97 18.74 -3.39
N GLY A 526 12.72 18.38 -3.12
CA GLY A 526 12.19 17.05 -3.30
C GLY A 526 11.29 17.02 -4.53
N VAL A 527 11.64 16.23 -5.53
CA VAL A 527 10.85 16.02 -6.76
C VAL A 527 10.27 14.61 -6.76
N SER A 528 9.06 14.48 -7.31
CA SER A 528 8.35 13.23 -7.59
C SER A 528 7.67 13.34 -8.96
N ALA A 529 7.59 12.22 -9.68
CA ALA A 529 6.87 12.09 -10.94
C ALA A 529 5.99 10.84 -10.87
N VAL A 530 4.70 11.01 -11.14
CA VAL A 530 3.67 9.99 -10.98
C VAL A 530 2.91 9.85 -12.31
N ASP A 531 2.77 8.62 -12.79
CA ASP A 531 1.97 8.31 -13.98
C ASP A 531 0.50 8.67 -13.75
N GLN A 532 -0.12 9.39 -14.71
CA GLN A 532 -1.52 9.79 -14.66
C GLN A 532 -2.47 8.61 -14.42
N SER A 533 -2.12 7.41 -14.91
CA SER A 533 -2.88 6.16 -14.72
C SER A 533 -3.11 5.80 -13.25
N VAL A 534 -2.17 6.16 -12.37
CA VAL A 534 -2.25 5.96 -10.91
C VAL A 534 -3.18 6.98 -10.26
N LEU A 535 -3.12 8.23 -10.73
CA LEU A 535 -3.93 9.33 -10.21
C LEU A 535 -5.41 9.16 -10.56
N ILE A 536 -5.72 8.49 -11.67
CA ILE A 536 -7.09 8.12 -12.08
C ILE A 536 -7.75 7.18 -11.05
N LYS A 537 -6.97 6.25 -10.49
CA LYS A 537 -7.46 5.20 -9.59
C LYS A 537 -7.56 5.63 -8.11
N GLU A 538 -6.71 6.55 -7.65
CA GLU A 538 -6.74 7.14 -6.30
C GLU A 538 -6.63 8.68 -6.37
N PRO A 539 -7.71 9.37 -6.80
CA PRO A 539 -7.71 10.83 -6.90
C PRO A 539 -7.69 11.47 -5.50
N GLY A 540 -6.72 12.38 -5.27
CA GLY A 540 -6.78 13.32 -4.14
C GLY A 540 -5.87 13.05 -2.93
N LYS A 541 -4.81 12.25 -3.08
CA LYS A 541 -3.73 12.09 -2.08
C LYS A 541 -2.38 12.72 -2.46
N SER A 542 -2.35 13.49 -3.54
CA SER A 542 -1.19 14.26 -4.01
C SER A 542 -0.83 15.42 -3.08
N LEU A 543 0.39 15.99 -3.21
CA LEU A 543 0.74 17.19 -2.45
C LEU A 543 -0.19 18.35 -2.83
N ASP A 544 -1.02 18.75 -1.87
CA ASP A 544 -1.95 19.86 -1.97
C ASP A 544 -1.74 20.75 -0.75
N ALA A 545 -1.58 22.05 -1.00
CA ALA A 545 -1.46 23.08 0.03
C ALA A 545 -2.58 23.03 1.08
N ASP A 546 -3.79 22.61 0.68
CA ASP A 546 -4.96 22.47 1.56
C ASP A 546 -4.92 21.22 2.45
N LYS A 547 -4.50 20.09 1.89
CA LYS A 547 -4.61 18.77 2.54
C LYS A 547 -3.37 18.40 3.35
N ASN A 548 -2.17 18.74 2.85
CA ASN A 548 -0.91 18.23 3.39
C ASN A 548 -0.13 19.26 4.20
N ILE A 549 -0.35 20.57 3.95
CA ILE A 549 0.31 21.69 4.65
C ILE A 549 -0.67 22.37 5.64
N GLY A 550 -1.95 21.97 5.64
CA GLY A 550 -2.94 22.42 6.63
C GLY A 550 -3.48 23.84 6.41
N LEU A 551 -3.43 24.39 5.19
CA LEU A 551 -3.97 25.72 4.87
C LEU A 551 -5.51 25.75 4.78
N LYS A 552 -6.21 24.62 4.98
CA LYS A 552 -7.67 24.62 5.22
C LYS A 552 -7.97 24.45 6.70
N MET A 553 -8.45 25.53 7.33
CA MET A 553 -9.13 25.58 8.64
C MET A 553 -8.52 24.70 9.76
N ALA A 554 -7.85 25.35 10.71
CA ALA A 554 -7.59 24.79 12.03
C ALA A 554 -8.91 24.49 12.78
N THR A 555 -9.58 23.38 12.45
CA THR A 555 -10.68 22.81 13.22
C THR A 555 -10.68 21.28 13.14
N ASN A 556 -10.94 20.65 14.27
CA ASN A 556 -10.99 19.20 14.48
C ASN A 556 -12.22 18.58 13.78
N LEU A 557 -12.06 17.88 12.65
CA LEU A 557 -13.03 16.91 12.12
C LEU A 557 -12.38 15.97 11.09
N VAL A 558 -12.54 14.67 11.30
CA VAL A 558 -12.00 13.55 10.49
C VAL A 558 -12.99 13.18 9.39
N ILE A 559 -12.52 12.93 8.16
CA ILE A 559 -13.32 12.39 7.06
C ILE A 559 -12.63 11.15 6.45
N GLN A 560 -13.43 10.14 6.12
CA GLN A 560 -13.09 8.75 5.80
C GLN A 560 -13.47 8.35 4.34
N ILE A 561 -12.59 7.55 3.67
CA ILE A 561 -12.86 6.37 2.77
C ILE A 561 -13.36 6.64 1.31
N PRO A 562 -13.05 5.82 0.23
CA PRO A 562 -11.96 4.85 -0.06
C PRO A 562 -11.37 4.79 -1.52
N SER A 563 -10.25 4.06 -1.70
CA SER A 563 -9.85 3.03 -2.72
C SER A 563 -9.85 3.37 -4.24
N CYS A 564 -8.88 3.08 -5.15
CA CYS A 564 -7.65 2.27 -5.16
C CYS A 564 -7.12 2.02 -6.63
N LEU A 565 -5.80 2.06 -6.95
CA LEU A 565 -5.10 1.26 -8.02
C LEU A 565 -3.73 1.75 -8.72
N GLN A 566 -2.51 1.11 -8.75
CA GLN A 566 -1.11 1.65 -9.13
C GLN A 566 -0.18 1.34 -10.41
N TYR A 567 1.08 1.89 -10.47
CA TYR A 567 2.39 1.45 -11.10
C TYR A 567 2.89 2.29 -12.31
N LYS A 568 4.18 2.54 -12.68
CA LYS A 568 5.57 2.11 -12.32
C LYS A 568 6.52 3.29 -12.00
N GLY A 569 7.46 3.08 -11.07
CA GLY A 569 8.82 3.66 -10.92
C GLY A 569 9.06 5.17 -11.10
N THR A 570 9.21 5.91 -9.99
CA THR A 570 9.70 7.30 -9.93
C THR A 570 11.23 7.34 -9.76
N MET A 571 11.93 8.23 -10.48
CA MET A 571 13.36 8.52 -10.28
C MET A 571 13.55 9.66 -9.26
N TYR A 572 14.50 9.49 -8.34
CA TYR A 572 14.79 10.46 -7.27
C TYR A 572 16.13 11.17 -7.48
N TYR A 573 16.11 12.50 -7.35
CA TYR A 573 17.33 13.31 -7.33
C TYR A 573 17.36 14.17 -6.05
N PRO A 574 18.10 13.76 -5.01
CA PRO A 574 18.43 14.67 -3.92
C PRO A 574 19.66 15.51 -4.28
N GLY A 575 19.61 16.81 -3.96
CA GLY A 575 20.84 17.59 -3.81
C GLY A 575 20.62 19.02 -3.34
N VAL A 576 21.73 19.60 -2.90
CA VAL A 576 21.87 20.98 -2.39
C VAL A 576 22.72 21.72 -3.42
N TYR A 577 22.29 22.89 -3.88
CA TYR A 577 22.90 23.50 -5.07
C TYR A 577 23.10 25.02 -4.94
N GLU A 578 24.27 25.47 -5.43
CA GLU A 578 24.79 26.85 -5.32
C GLU A 578 24.14 27.84 -6.31
N SER A 579 23.47 27.37 -7.38
CA SER A 579 22.78 28.20 -8.38
C SER A 579 21.25 28.08 -8.24
N GLY A 580 20.52 29.20 -8.31
CA GLY A 580 19.05 29.24 -8.20
C GLY A 580 18.28 28.54 -9.33
N THR A 581 18.98 27.93 -10.29
CA THR A 581 18.39 27.12 -11.37
C THR A 581 19.26 25.88 -11.59
N LYS A 582 18.62 24.72 -11.81
CA LYS A 582 19.28 23.45 -12.13
C LYS A 582 18.56 22.71 -13.25
N ASP A 583 19.33 22.35 -14.26
CA ASP A 583 18.91 21.46 -15.33
C ASP A 583 19.31 20.01 -14.99
N VAL A 584 18.34 19.10 -15.07
CA VAL A 584 18.51 17.67 -14.89
C VAL A 584 18.13 16.97 -16.18
N SER A 585 19.11 16.36 -16.84
CA SER A 585 18.88 15.53 -18.02
C SER A 585 18.30 14.18 -17.59
N LEU A 586 17.16 13.81 -18.17
CA LEU A 586 16.39 12.61 -17.85
C LEU A 586 16.06 11.87 -19.14
N THR A 587 16.16 10.54 -19.14
CA THR A 587 15.64 9.71 -20.24
C THR A 587 14.20 9.31 -19.91
N VAL A 588 13.29 9.58 -20.84
CA VAL A 588 11.87 9.29 -20.66
C VAL A 588 11.62 7.78 -20.81
N PRO A 589 10.85 7.13 -19.90
CA PRO A 589 10.57 5.70 -19.99
C PRO A 589 9.88 5.29 -21.29
N ASP A 590 10.03 4.02 -21.70
CA ASP A 590 9.43 3.49 -22.95
C ASP A 590 7.88 3.40 -22.94
N THR A 591 7.24 3.91 -21.89
CA THR A 591 5.79 3.79 -21.69
C THR A 591 5.06 5.01 -22.25
N ILE A 592 4.13 4.78 -23.18
CA ILE A 592 3.27 5.83 -23.77
C ILE A 592 2.20 6.26 -22.76
N THR A 593 2.47 7.29 -21.98
CA THR A 593 1.58 7.85 -20.94
C THR A 593 1.93 9.32 -20.64
N THR A 594 1.12 9.98 -19.82
CA THR A 594 1.43 11.30 -19.28
C THR A 594 1.95 11.16 -17.85
N TRP A 595 3.06 11.81 -17.54
CA TRP A 595 3.63 11.86 -16.20
C TRP A 595 3.35 13.23 -15.58
N GLU A 596 2.79 13.23 -14.37
CA GLU A 596 2.51 14.43 -13.59
C GLU A 596 3.58 14.59 -12.51
N THR A 597 4.17 15.77 -12.39
CA THR A 597 5.23 16.06 -11.43
C THR A 597 4.76 16.84 -10.22
N GLU A 598 5.40 16.55 -9.09
CA GLU A 598 5.26 17.27 -7.83
C GLU A 598 6.65 17.64 -7.32
N ALA A 599 6.86 18.92 -7.01
CA ALA A 599 8.12 19.39 -6.46
C ALA A 599 7.91 20.39 -5.33
N PHE A 600 8.68 20.26 -4.26
CA PHE A 600 8.76 21.26 -3.19
C PHE A 600 10.21 21.50 -2.79
N CYS A 601 10.52 22.69 -2.29
CA CYS A 601 11.87 23.06 -1.87
C CYS A 601 11.89 23.71 -0.48
N LEU A 602 12.98 23.49 0.26
CA LEU A 602 13.19 24.01 1.61
C LEU A 602 14.42 24.93 1.66
N SER A 603 14.19 26.22 1.87
CA SER A 603 15.23 27.24 2.08
C SER A 603 15.17 27.79 3.52
N PRO A 604 16.15 28.60 3.96
CA PRO A 604 16.04 29.36 5.21
C PRO A 604 14.83 30.33 5.24
N GLN A 605 14.34 30.78 4.09
CA GLN A 605 13.13 31.61 3.98
C GLN A 605 11.83 30.79 4.14
N GLY A 606 11.90 29.48 3.94
CA GLY A 606 10.83 28.56 4.25
C GLY A 606 10.57 27.51 3.17
N PHE A 607 9.38 26.93 3.25
CA PHE A 607 8.84 25.95 2.32
C PHE A 607 8.29 26.63 1.06
N GLY A 608 8.58 26.07 -0.11
CA GLY A 608 7.98 26.45 -1.39
C GLY A 608 7.46 25.23 -2.14
N LEU A 609 6.28 25.35 -2.74
CA LEU A 609 5.65 24.30 -3.55
C LEU A 609 5.59 24.74 -5.02
N ALA A 610 6.07 23.89 -5.93
CA ALA A 610 5.95 24.13 -7.35
C ALA A 610 4.54 23.78 -7.84
N PRO A 611 3.99 24.54 -8.80
CA PRO A 611 2.81 24.10 -9.55
C PRO A 611 3.15 22.83 -10.33
N ARG A 612 2.16 21.95 -10.47
CA ARG A 612 2.35 20.67 -11.16
C ARG A 612 2.60 20.90 -12.65
N LYS A 613 3.48 20.08 -13.21
CA LYS A 613 3.73 20.03 -14.65
C LYS A 613 3.58 18.62 -15.17
N GLU A 614 3.06 18.54 -16.37
CA GLU A 614 2.88 17.30 -17.10
C GLU A 614 3.95 17.20 -18.19
N ILE A 615 4.45 15.99 -18.41
CA ILE A 615 5.19 15.63 -19.61
C ILE A 615 4.45 14.48 -20.29
N THR A 616 4.07 14.70 -21.55
CA THR A 616 3.35 13.70 -22.35
C THR A 616 4.36 12.90 -23.16
N VAL A 617 4.42 11.59 -22.89
CA VAL A 617 5.24 10.63 -23.64
C VAL A 617 4.35 10.00 -24.67
N PHE A 618 4.50 10.43 -25.91
CA PHE A 618 3.61 9.98 -26.97
C PHE A 618 4.35 9.85 -28.29
N GLN A 619 4.15 8.70 -28.91
CA GLN A 619 4.59 8.44 -30.26
C GLN A 619 3.37 8.59 -31.19
N PRO A 620 3.36 9.56 -32.12
CA PRO A 620 2.19 9.83 -32.97
C PRO A 620 1.89 8.71 -33.95
N PHE A 621 2.88 7.87 -34.24
CA PHE A 621 2.79 6.68 -35.06
C PHE A 621 3.53 5.54 -34.36
N PHE A 622 2.82 4.45 -34.06
CA PHE A 622 3.41 3.28 -33.39
C PHE A 622 2.74 1.97 -33.82
N LEU A 623 3.44 0.88 -33.55
CA LEU A 623 3.09 -0.49 -33.85
C LEU A 623 2.72 -1.24 -32.56
N GLU A 624 1.65 -2.03 -32.59
CA GLU A 624 1.28 -2.94 -31.51
C GLU A 624 1.28 -4.38 -32.02
N LEU A 625 2.07 -5.24 -31.39
CA LEU A 625 2.10 -6.68 -31.67
C LEU A 625 1.22 -7.47 -30.70
N THR A 626 0.35 -8.31 -31.25
CA THR A 626 -0.51 -9.23 -30.51
C THR A 626 0.00 -10.66 -30.68
N LEU A 627 0.49 -11.28 -29.60
CA LEU A 627 0.93 -12.68 -29.54
C LEU A 627 0.48 -13.33 -28.23
N PRO A 628 0.31 -14.67 -28.18
CA PRO A 628 0.01 -15.38 -26.95
C PRO A 628 1.21 -15.38 -25.99
N TYR A 629 0.95 -15.67 -24.70
CA TYR A 629 2.01 -15.82 -23.69
C TYR A 629 3.01 -16.94 -24.04
N SER A 630 2.48 -18.11 -24.41
CA SER A 630 3.27 -19.26 -24.87
C SER A 630 2.52 -20.07 -25.92
N ILE A 631 3.25 -20.86 -26.69
CA ILE A 631 2.72 -21.77 -27.71
C ILE A 631 3.43 -23.13 -27.66
N ILE A 632 2.76 -24.20 -28.09
CA ILE A 632 3.35 -25.54 -28.18
C ILE A 632 3.92 -25.76 -29.59
N ARG A 633 5.08 -26.41 -29.68
CA ARG A 633 5.71 -26.73 -30.97
C ARG A 633 4.74 -27.48 -31.91
N GLY A 634 4.59 -26.97 -33.13
CA GLY A 634 3.70 -27.52 -34.16
C GLY A 634 2.30 -26.90 -34.21
N GLU A 635 1.94 -26.05 -33.25
CA GLU A 635 0.79 -25.14 -33.36
C GLU A 635 1.16 -23.91 -34.20
N HIS A 636 0.16 -23.22 -34.74
CA HIS A 636 0.36 -21.97 -35.48
C HIS A 636 -0.74 -20.97 -35.11
N PHE A 637 -0.41 -19.69 -35.09
CA PHE A 637 -1.33 -18.62 -34.67
C PHE A 637 -1.25 -17.42 -35.61
N GLU A 638 -2.29 -16.59 -35.59
CA GLU A 638 -2.32 -15.33 -36.32
C GLU A 638 -1.58 -14.24 -35.52
N LEU A 639 -0.37 -13.90 -35.95
CA LEU A 639 0.38 -12.74 -35.44
C LEU A 639 -0.21 -11.46 -36.05
N LYS A 640 -0.79 -10.60 -35.21
CA LYS A 640 -1.37 -9.31 -35.63
C LYS A 640 -0.44 -8.15 -35.29
N ALA A 641 -0.10 -7.37 -36.31
CA ALA A 641 0.60 -6.09 -36.22
C ALA A 641 -0.38 -4.97 -36.52
N THR A 642 -0.78 -4.21 -35.50
CA THR A 642 -1.65 -3.04 -35.68
C THR A 642 -0.84 -1.76 -35.62
N THR A 643 -0.85 -1.01 -36.72
CA THR A 643 -0.26 0.33 -36.79
C THR A 643 -1.33 1.37 -36.56
N PHE A 644 -1.02 2.36 -35.72
CA PHE A 644 -1.91 3.48 -35.40
C PHE A 644 -1.30 4.77 -35.93
N ASN A 645 -2.11 5.61 -36.59
CA ASN A 645 -1.70 6.96 -36.96
C ASN A 645 -2.57 7.98 -36.24
N TYR A 646 -1.97 8.73 -35.32
CA TYR A 646 -2.60 9.84 -34.61
C TYR A 646 -2.16 11.21 -35.15
N LEU A 647 -1.41 11.27 -36.25
CA LEU A 647 -1.15 12.53 -36.97
C LEU A 647 -2.43 13.05 -37.62
N THR A 648 -2.51 14.36 -37.86
CA THR A 648 -3.63 14.95 -38.60
C THR A 648 -3.54 14.70 -40.11
N SER A 649 -2.35 14.36 -40.61
CA SER A 649 -2.04 14.13 -42.03
C SER A 649 -1.96 12.64 -42.36
N CYS A 650 -2.23 12.30 -43.61
CA CYS A 650 -2.04 10.94 -44.10
C CYS A 650 -0.55 10.59 -44.25
N ILE A 651 -0.20 9.37 -43.85
CA ILE A 651 1.13 8.79 -44.00
C ILE A 651 1.05 7.49 -44.82
N MET A 652 2.13 7.17 -45.53
CA MET A 652 2.29 5.91 -46.25
C MET A 652 3.15 5.01 -45.37
N VAL A 653 2.57 3.94 -44.83
CA VAL A 653 3.26 3.05 -43.90
C VAL A 653 3.62 1.75 -44.59
N THR A 654 4.86 1.33 -44.42
CA THR A 654 5.34 0.00 -44.78
C THR A 654 5.62 -0.80 -43.52
N VAL A 655 4.95 -1.95 -43.35
CA VAL A 655 5.14 -2.83 -42.19
C VAL A 655 5.86 -4.09 -42.64
N THR A 656 7.00 -4.42 -42.04
CA THR A 656 7.82 -5.57 -42.44
C THR A 656 8.25 -6.40 -41.22
N PRO A 657 8.03 -7.73 -41.22
CA PRO A 657 8.56 -8.60 -40.19
C PRO A 657 10.03 -8.93 -40.44
N ALA A 658 10.82 -9.09 -39.36
CA ALA A 658 12.21 -9.51 -39.46
C ALA A 658 12.31 -11.03 -39.76
N PRO A 659 13.20 -11.46 -40.68
CA PRO A 659 13.42 -12.88 -40.95
C PRO A 659 14.13 -13.56 -39.77
N SER A 660 13.76 -14.81 -39.48
CA SER A 660 14.39 -15.64 -38.46
C SER A 660 14.51 -17.09 -38.93
N LEU A 661 15.49 -17.82 -38.39
CA LEU A 661 15.60 -19.28 -38.57
C LEU A 661 14.74 -20.04 -37.54
N ASP A 662 14.28 -19.37 -36.49
CA ASP A 662 13.53 -19.96 -35.38
C ASP A 662 12.03 -20.14 -35.69
N TYR A 663 11.50 -19.40 -36.67
CA TYR A 663 10.09 -19.39 -37.02
C TYR A 663 9.86 -19.03 -38.49
N THR A 664 8.69 -19.39 -39.02
CA THR A 664 8.23 -18.98 -40.35
C THR A 664 6.98 -18.11 -40.25
N LEU A 665 6.95 -17.01 -41.01
CA LEU A 665 5.82 -16.10 -41.12
C LEU A 665 5.26 -16.16 -42.55
N THR A 666 4.00 -16.56 -42.70
CA THR A 666 3.31 -16.56 -44.00
C THR A 666 2.21 -15.50 -43.99
N PRO A 667 2.20 -14.52 -44.93
CA PRO A 667 1.17 -13.49 -44.98
C PRO A 667 -0.21 -14.06 -45.32
N LEU A 668 -1.25 -13.53 -44.69
CA LEU A 668 -2.64 -13.86 -45.04
C LEU A 668 -3.04 -13.07 -46.30
N SER A 669 -3.76 -13.73 -47.22
CA SER A 669 -4.02 -13.22 -48.58
C SER A 669 -4.88 -11.95 -48.59
N GLY A 670 -4.38 -10.87 -49.19
CA GLY A 670 -5.10 -9.59 -49.38
C GLY A 670 -4.39 -8.37 -48.80
N ASP A 671 -3.42 -8.57 -47.90
CA ASP A 671 -2.73 -7.48 -47.21
C ASP A 671 -1.59 -6.90 -48.05
N GLN A 672 -1.62 -5.58 -48.27
CA GLN A 672 -0.49 -4.84 -48.83
C GLN A 672 0.45 -4.42 -47.70
N TYR A 673 1.71 -4.83 -47.79
CA TYR A 673 2.77 -4.43 -46.85
C TYR A 673 2.93 -2.90 -46.76
N THR A 674 2.62 -2.19 -47.84
CA THR A 674 2.58 -0.73 -47.90
C THR A 674 1.15 -0.25 -48.04
N SER A 675 0.70 0.67 -47.19
CA SER A 675 -0.68 1.15 -47.22
C SER A 675 -0.90 2.54 -46.64
N CYS A 676 -1.92 3.22 -47.17
CA CYS A 676 -2.31 4.55 -46.71
C CYS A 676 -2.90 4.42 -45.31
N LEU A 677 -2.45 5.29 -44.41
CA LEU A 677 -2.95 5.37 -43.06
C LEU A 677 -3.19 6.84 -42.72
N CYS A 678 -4.46 7.27 -42.77
CA CYS A 678 -4.83 8.65 -42.52
C CYS A 678 -5.02 8.93 -41.02
N GLY A 679 -5.25 10.20 -40.68
CA GLY A 679 -5.30 10.62 -39.29
C GLY A 679 -6.43 9.96 -38.49
N SER A 680 -6.11 9.50 -37.29
CA SER A 680 -7.02 8.70 -36.43
C SER A 680 -7.44 7.35 -37.01
N GLU A 681 -6.79 6.89 -38.08
CA GLU A 681 -6.98 5.54 -38.61
C GLU A 681 -5.98 4.55 -38.03
N ARG A 682 -6.29 3.27 -38.23
CA ARG A 682 -5.42 2.16 -37.88
C ARG A 682 -5.47 1.10 -38.97
N LYS A 683 -4.36 0.39 -39.15
CA LYS A 683 -4.28 -0.71 -40.09
C LYS A 683 -3.59 -1.90 -39.43
N THR A 684 -4.24 -3.05 -39.54
CA THR A 684 -3.71 -4.32 -39.03
C THR A 684 -3.23 -5.16 -40.20
N LEU A 685 -2.00 -5.67 -40.10
CA LEU A 685 -1.48 -6.73 -40.96
C LEU A 685 -1.37 -8.00 -40.13
N SER A 686 -1.66 -9.13 -40.78
CA SER A 686 -1.64 -10.43 -40.12
C SER A 686 -0.75 -11.43 -40.85
N TRP A 687 -0.02 -12.23 -40.07
CA TRP A 687 0.75 -13.38 -40.56
C TRP A 687 0.38 -14.63 -39.79
N THR A 688 0.35 -15.77 -40.48
CA THR A 688 0.38 -17.07 -39.80
C THR A 688 1.81 -17.35 -39.36
N MET A 689 2.02 -17.45 -38.05
CA MET A 689 3.30 -17.70 -37.41
C MET A 689 3.42 -19.18 -37.04
N THR A 690 4.50 -19.84 -37.50
CA THR A 690 4.83 -21.23 -37.16
C THR A 690 6.21 -21.30 -36.50
N PRO A 691 6.30 -21.63 -35.20
CA PRO A 691 7.59 -21.79 -34.50
C PRO A 691 8.26 -23.12 -34.86
N SER A 692 9.58 -23.10 -35.04
CA SER A 692 10.41 -24.26 -35.40
C SER A 692 11.33 -24.71 -34.25
N THR A 693 11.84 -23.78 -33.44
CA THR A 693 12.78 -24.07 -32.34
C THR A 693 12.09 -24.01 -30.97
N LEU A 694 12.55 -24.84 -30.03
CA LEU A 694 12.07 -24.84 -28.64
C LEU A 694 12.81 -23.77 -27.83
N GLY A 695 12.11 -23.15 -26.88
CA GLY A 695 12.68 -22.10 -26.01
C GLY A 695 12.11 -20.71 -26.29
N THR A 696 12.85 -19.68 -25.90
CA THR A 696 12.41 -18.27 -26.06
C THR A 696 12.85 -17.75 -27.43
N VAL A 697 11.88 -17.26 -28.20
CA VAL A 697 12.07 -16.79 -29.58
C VAL A 697 11.71 -15.31 -29.66
N ASN A 698 12.58 -14.48 -30.25
CA ASN A 698 12.34 -13.05 -30.38
C ASN A 698 11.67 -12.71 -31.72
N VAL A 699 10.44 -12.20 -31.66
CA VAL A 699 9.65 -11.78 -32.81
C VAL A 699 9.79 -10.27 -32.97
N SER A 700 10.32 -9.82 -34.09
CA SER A 700 10.54 -8.40 -34.39
C SER A 700 9.78 -7.97 -35.65
N VAL A 701 9.05 -6.86 -35.56
CA VAL A 701 8.30 -6.27 -36.67
C VAL A 701 8.58 -4.78 -36.70
N THR A 702 8.80 -4.26 -37.91
CA THR A 702 9.12 -2.86 -38.18
C THR A 702 7.96 -2.20 -38.91
N ALA A 703 7.59 -1.00 -38.50
CA ALA A 703 6.67 -0.14 -39.22
C ALA A 703 7.39 1.18 -39.58
N GLU A 704 7.49 1.50 -40.86
CA GLU A 704 8.17 2.69 -41.37
C GLU A 704 7.22 3.59 -42.17
N ALA A 705 7.18 4.88 -41.84
CA ALA A 705 6.60 5.90 -42.69
C ALA A 705 7.55 6.22 -43.86
N VAL A 706 7.10 5.94 -45.09
CA VAL A 706 7.87 6.11 -46.33
C VAL A 706 7.37 7.30 -47.15
N ALA A 707 8.28 7.98 -47.84
CA ALA A 707 7.91 9.04 -48.79
C ALA A 707 7.25 8.42 -50.03
N SER A 708 6.08 8.94 -50.44
CA SER A 708 5.34 8.46 -51.61
C SER A 708 4.82 9.63 -52.44
N GLN A 709 4.79 9.46 -53.77
CA GLN A 709 4.19 10.40 -54.72
C GLN A 709 2.68 10.14 -54.94
N ALA A 710 2.16 9.01 -54.45
CA ALA A 710 0.74 8.70 -54.48
C ALA A 710 0.00 9.52 -53.42
N SER A 711 -1.16 10.11 -53.77
CA SER A 711 -2.05 10.73 -52.79
C SER A 711 -2.85 9.66 -52.04
N CYS A 712 -2.95 9.80 -50.73
CA CYS A 712 -3.89 9.06 -49.89
C CYS A 712 -5.11 9.97 -49.66
N ASP A 713 -6.33 9.52 -49.98
CA ASP A 713 -7.56 10.33 -49.85
C ASP A 713 -7.47 11.76 -50.44
N ASN A 714 -6.81 11.90 -51.60
CA ASN A 714 -6.56 13.18 -52.27
C ASN A 714 -5.65 14.18 -51.50
N GLU A 715 -5.00 13.75 -50.41
CA GLU A 715 -3.97 14.51 -49.69
C GLU A 715 -2.55 14.04 -50.03
N ILE A 716 -1.57 14.94 -49.93
CA ILE A 716 -0.15 14.61 -50.11
C ILE A 716 0.35 13.91 -48.84
N VAL A 717 0.97 12.74 -49.02
CA VAL A 717 1.56 11.96 -47.93
C VAL A 717 2.66 12.76 -47.23
N SER A 718 2.54 12.89 -45.92
CA SER A 718 3.56 13.50 -45.06
C SER A 718 4.49 12.43 -44.46
N VAL A 719 5.75 12.76 -44.20
CA VAL A 719 6.69 11.89 -43.46
C VAL A 719 7.07 12.63 -42.16
N PRO A 720 6.82 12.05 -40.98
CA PRO A 720 7.16 12.70 -39.73
C PRO A 720 8.69 12.78 -39.54
N GLU A 721 9.18 13.93 -39.09
CA GLU A 721 10.62 14.16 -38.83
C GLU A 721 11.12 13.40 -37.59
N ARG A 722 10.23 13.10 -36.63
CA ARG A 722 10.50 12.33 -35.40
C ARG A 722 9.64 11.06 -35.36
N GLY A 723 10.21 9.92 -34.97
CA GLY A 723 9.47 8.65 -34.86
C GLY A 723 9.06 8.03 -36.20
N ARG A 724 9.88 8.19 -37.25
CA ARG A 724 9.61 7.68 -38.62
C ARG A 724 9.51 6.15 -38.69
N ILE A 725 10.28 5.45 -37.87
CA ILE A 725 10.37 3.99 -37.84
C ILE A 725 10.07 3.56 -36.41
N ASP A 726 9.16 2.60 -36.27
CA ASP A 726 8.90 1.92 -35.00
C ASP A 726 9.25 0.44 -35.15
N VAL A 727 10.04 -0.09 -34.21
CA VAL A 727 10.46 -1.50 -34.21
C VAL A 727 10.04 -2.12 -32.89
N VAL A 728 9.12 -3.09 -32.95
CA VAL A 728 8.63 -3.78 -31.77
C VAL A 728 9.19 -5.19 -31.76
N THR A 729 9.97 -5.50 -30.72
CA THR A 729 10.47 -6.85 -30.46
C THR A 729 9.79 -7.43 -29.22
N LYS A 730 9.13 -8.57 -29.36
CA LYS A 730 8.53 -9.31 -28.26
C LYS A 730 9.01 -10.76 -28.24
N SER A 731 9.27 -11.28 -27.06
CA SER A 731 9.66 -12.68 -26.86
C SER A 731 8.43 -13.58 -26.77
N LEU A 732 8.46 -14.70 -27.50
CA LEU A 732 7.46 -15.76 -27.50
C LEU A 732 8.09 -17.03 -26.92
N ILE A 733 7.42 -17.67 -25.97
CA ILE A 733 7.89 -18.91 -25.35
C ILE A 733 7.32 -20.10 -26.12
N VAL A 734 8.20 -20.92 -26.71
CA VAL A 734 7.84 -22.16 -27.41
C VAL A 734 8.13 -23.36 -26.51
N LYS A 735 7.08 -24.00 -26.00
CA LYS A 735 7.15 -25.16 -25.12
C LYS A 735 7.11 -26.48 -25.93
N ALA A 736 7.79 -27.50 -25.42
CA ALA A 736 7.68 -28.86 -25.97
C ALA A 736 6.31 -29.47 -25.61
N GLU A 737 5.85 -30.41 -26.43
CA GLU A 737 4.66 -31.21 -26.19
C GLU A 737 4.86 -32.20 -25.02
N GLY A 738 3.76 -32.84 -24.57
CA GLY A 738 3.79 -33.83 -23.49
C GLY A 738 4.10 -33.26 -22.09
N SER A 739 4.62 -34.12 -21.22
CA SER A 739 4.88 -33.85 -19.81
C SER A 739 6.38 -33.92 -19.52
N GLU A 740 6.92 -32.88 -18.88
CA GLU A 740 8.32 -32.81 -18.46
C GLU A 740 8.59 -33.72 -17.24
N MET A 741 9.70 -34.44 -17.28
CA MET A 741 10.19 -35.40 -16.29
C MET A 741 11.61 -35.03 -15.88
N GLU A 742 11.95 -35.24 -14.60
CA GLU A 742 13.27 -34.96 -14.02
C GLU A 742 13.85 -36.22 -13.35
N LYS A 743 15.15 -36.46 -13.51
CA LYS A 743 15.90 -37.52 -12.83
C LYS A 743 17.27 -37.02 -12.37
N THR A 744 17.64 -37.30 -11.12
CA THR A 744 18.88 -36.83 -10.49
C THR A 744 19.72 -37.98 -9.94
N TYR A 745 21.04 -37.79 -9.94
CA TYR A 745 22.04 -38.71 -9.38
C TYR A 745 23.04 -37.92 -8.53
N ASN A 746 23.29 -38.35 -7.29
CA ASN A 746 24.03 -37.58 -6.28
C ASN A 746 25.21 -38.37 -5.68
N TRP A 747 26.32 -37.70 -5.41
CA TRP A 747 27.49 -38.27 -4.72
C TRP A 747 28.13 -37.28 -3.75
N LEU A 748 28.68 -37.81 -2.64
CA LEU A 748 29.54 -37.09 -1.71
C LEU A 748 30.87 -37.83 -1.58
N LEU A 749 31.95 -37.22 -2.08
CA LEU A 749 33.28 -37.82 -2.13
C LEU A 749 34.25 -36.99 -1.30
N CYS A 750 34.85 -37.60 -0.27
CA CYS A 750 35.80 -36.98 0.65
C CYS A 750 37.16 -37.69 0.54
N PRO A 751 38.00 -37.33 -0.44
CA PRO A 751 39.33 -37.91 -0.56
C PRO A 751 40.16 -37.49 0.65
N LYS A 752 40.70 -38.45 1.40
CA LYS A 752 41.63 -38.19 2.53
C LYS A 752 43.08 -38.26 2.06
N GLY A 753 43.38 -37.65 0.90
CA GLY A 753 44.68 -37.73 0.21
C GLY A 753 44.77 -38.82 -0.87
N GLU A 754 43.83 -39.76 -0.94
CA GLU A 754 43.73 -40.78 -1.99
C GLU A 754 42.61 -40.44 -3.00
N ALA A 755 42.80 -40.79 -4.27
CA ALA A 755 41.81 -40.56 -5.32
C ALA A 755 40.60 -41.49 -5.16
N LEU A 756 39.40 -40.92 -5.18
CA LEU A 756 38.13 -41.68 -5.15
C LEU A 756 37.47 -41.64 -6.52
N THR A 757 36.98 -42.79 -6.99
CA THR A 757 36.33 -42.93 -8.31
C THR A 757 34.98 -43.63 -8.19
N GLU A 758 33.97 -43.09 -8.87
CA GLU A 758 32.61 -43.64 -8.98
C GLU A 758 32.21 -43.76 -10.46
N GLU A 759 31.34 -44.72 -10.79
CA GLU A 759 30.85 -44.93 -12.16
C GLU A 759 29.32 -45.00 -12.20
N THR A 760 28.72 -44.41 -13.23
CA THR A 760 27.26 -44.46 -13.46
C THR A 760 26.91 -44.57 -14.93
N HIS A 761 25.72 -45.10 -15.22
CA HIS A 761 25.22 -45.29 -16.58
C HIS A 761 23.87 -44.60 -16.76
N ILE A 762 23.80 -43.65 -17.70
CA ILE A 762 22.60 -42.84 -17.97
C ILE A 762 21.91 -43.33 -19.24
N GLN A 763 20.60 -43.56 -19.16
CA GLN A 763 19.75 -43.99 -20.26
C GLN A 763 18.48 -43.14 -20.32
N LEU A 764 18.08 -42.76 -21.53
CA LEU A 764 16.79 -42.12 -21.81
C LEU A 764 15.72 -43.19 -22.07
N PRO A 765 14.47 -42.97 -21.64
CA PRO A 765 13.36 -43.87 -21.97
C PRO A 765 13.01 -43.81 -23.47
N GLU A 766 12.44 -44.90 -24.00
CA GLU A 766 12.14 -45.04 -25.44
C GLU A 766 11.09 -44.05 -25.96
N ASN A 767 10.17 -43.59 -25.10
CA ASN A 767 9.07 -42.69 -25.43
C ASN A 767 9.42 -41.20 -25.24
N VAL A 768 10.71 -40.83 -25.23
CA VAL A 768 11.12 -39.43 -25.08
C VAL A 768 10.77 -38.59 -26.30
N ILE A 769 10.27 -37.37 -26.07
CA ILE A 769 10.00 -36.40 -27.12
C ILE A 769 11.32 -35.85 -27.66
N LEU A 770 11.54 -35.98 -28.97
CA LEU A 770 12.78 -35.61 -29.62
C LEU A 770 13.10 -34.12 -29.43
N GLY A 771 14.34 -33.86 -28.98
CA GLY A 771 14.87 -32.52 -28.71
C GLY A 771 14.47 -31.91 -27.35
N SER A 772 13.68 -32.62 -26.52
CA SER A 772 13.30 -32.14 -25.18
C SER A 772 14.34 -32.42 -24.10
N ALA A 773 15.19 -33.42 -24.31
CA ALA A 773 16.12 -33.91 -23.30
C ALA A 773 17.34 -32.99 -23.12
N ARG A 774 17.70 -32.71 -21.87
CA ARG A 774 18.87 -31.90 -21.48
C ARG A 774 19.47 -32.44 -20.18
N ALA A 775 20.80 -32.44 -20.08
CA ALA A 775 21.52 -32.91 -18.90
C ALA A 775 22.60 -31.92 -18.45
N SER A 776 22.78 -31.75 -17.14
CA SER A 776 23.84 -30.94 -16.55
C SER A 776 24.56 -31.68 -15.42
N VAL A 777 25.83 -31.34 -15.23
CA VAL A 777 26.63 -31.79 -14.08
C VAL A 777 26.98 -30.59 -13.19
N SER A 778 26.88 -30.80 -11.88
CA SER A 778 27.15 -29.77 -10.89
C SER A 778 28.04 -30.22 -9.74
N VAL A 779 29.01 -29.37 -9.39
CA VAL A 779 30.08 -29.65 -8.42
C VAL A 779 30.17 -28.55 -7.37
N LEU A 780 30.34 -28.95 -6.10
CA LEU A 780 30.40 -28.08 -4.92
C LEU A 780 31.38 -28.62 -3.87
N GLY A 781 31.99 -27.74 -3.07
CA GLY A 781 32.90 -28.11 -1.97
C GLY A 781 32.26 -28.20 -0.58
N ASP A 782 30.95 -28.00 -0.51
CA ASP A 782 30.18 -27.93 0.73
C ASP A 782 28.89 -28.75 0.59
N ILE A 783 28.54 -29.53 1.63
CA ILE A 783 27.34 -30.40 1.59
C ILE A 783 26.05 -29.58 1.59
N LEU A 784 26.07 -28.37 2.13
CA LEU A 784 24.97 -27.40 2.07
C LEU A 784 25.14 -26.41 0.91
N GLY A 785 26.22 -26.51 0.13
CA GLY A 785 26.47 -25.65 -1.04
C GLY A 785 25.34 -25.67 -2.09
N ARG A 786 24.60 -26.78 -2.23
CA ARG A 786 23.43 -26.89 -3.14
C ARG A 786 22.26 -26.04 -2.66
N ALA A 787 21.95 -26.16 -1.37
CA ALA A 787 20.98 -25.32 -0.69
C ALA A 787 21.35 -23.83 -0.75
N LEU A 788 22.64 -23.51 -0.84
CA LEU A 788 23.17 -22.16 -0.90
C LEU A 788 23.20 -21.54 -2.32
N LYS A 789 23.46 -22.31 -3.40
CA LYS A 789 23.38 -21.78 -4.78
C LYS A 789 21.96 -21.38 -5.14
N ASN A 790 21.00 -22.19 -4.74
CA ASN A 790 19.59 -21.88 -4.88
C ASN A 790 19.19 -20.94 -3.74
N LEU A 791 19.94 -19.85 -3.56
CA LEU A 791 19.62 -18.78 -2.64
C LEU A 791 18.27 -18.11 -2.97
N ASP A 792 17.70 -18.40 -4.15
CA ASP A 792 16.35 -18.03 -4.57
C ASP A 792 15.37 -19.23 -4.55
N GLY A 793 15.87 -20.47 -4.45
CA GLY A 793 15.11 -21.73 -4.49
C GLY A 793 15.02 -22.50 -3.14
N LEU A 794 15.88 -22.18 -2.18
CA LEU A 794 15.91 -22.76 -0.83
C LEU A 794 16.06 -21.68 0.25
N LEU A 795 16.76 -20.58 -0.09
CA LEU A 795 16.43 -19.24 0.44
C LEU A 795 15.25 -18.66 -0.34
N GLN A 796 14.12 -19.36 -0.31
CA GLN A 796 12.91 -18.85 -0.93
C GLN A 796 12.30 -17.79 -0.03
N MET A 797 11.80 -16.72 -0.67
CA MET A 797 10.89 -15.80 0.00
C MET A 797 9.70 -16.64 0.49
N PRO A 798 9.42 -16.69 1.80
CA PRO A 798 8.32 -17.50 2.30
C PRO A 798 6.99 -17.05 1.69
N TYR A 799 6.22 -18.00 1.16
CA TYR A 799 4.93 -17.74 0.53
C TYR A 799 3.87 -18.79 0.81
N GLY A 800 2.61 -18.44 0.51
CA GLY A 800 1.50 -19.35 0.66
C GLY A 800 0.85 -19.32 2.05
N CYS A 801 0.02 -20.32 2.33
CA CYS A 801 -0.67 -20.44 3.63
C CYS A 801 0.32 -20.67 4.80
N GLY A 802 -0.12 -20.58 6.06
CA GLY A 802 0.80 -20.64 7.23
C GLY A 802 1.71 -21.87 7.24
N GLU A 803 1.20 -23.01 6.77
CA GLU A 803 2.02 -24.22 6.56
C GLU A 803 3.15 -23.99 5.54
N GLN A 804 2.82 -23.45 4.37
CA GLN A 804 3.77 -23.21 3.26
C GLN A 804 4.78 -22.12 3.62
N ASN A 805 4.32 -21.06 4.28
CA ASN A 805 5.19 -19.99 4.75
C ASN A 805 6.23 -20.53 5.73
N MET A 806 5.81 -21.34 6.71
CA MET A 806 6.75 -21.97 7.64
C MET A 806 7.68 -22.99 6.97
N ALA A 807 7.21 -23.68 5.94
CA ALA A 807 8.03 -24.61 5.17
C ALA A 807 9.23 -23.95 4.49
N LEU A 808 9.08 -22.69 4.11
CA LEU A 808 10.10 -21.89 3.43
C LEU A 808 10.91 -21.03 4.42
N LEU A 809 10.29 -20.60 5.52
CA LEU A 809 10.96 -19.82 6.56
C LEU A 809 12.00 -20.67 7.33
N ALA A 810 11.66 -21.91 7.68
CA ALA A 810 12.49 -22.74 8.54
C ALA A 810 13.88 -23.05 7.94
N PRO A 811 14.03 -23.47 6.66
CA PRO A 811 15.33 -23.68 6.04
C PRO A 811 16.26 -22.45 6.11
N ASN A 812 15.72 -21.24 5.94
CA ASN A 812 16.49 -19.99 5.98
C ASN A 812 17.20 -19.78 7.32
N ILE A 813 16.55 -20.17 8.41
CA ILE A 813 17.09 -20.05 9.77
C ILE A 813 18.29 -20.98 9.95
N TYR A 814 18.16 -22.26 9.56
CA TYR A 814 19.22 -23.25 9.72
C TYR A 814 20.39 -23.00 8.77
N ILE A 815 20.15 -22.48 7.57
CA ILE A 815 21.20 -22.04 6.65
C ILE A 815 22.01 -20.88 7.27
N LEU A 816 21.33 -19.90 7.88
CA LEU A 816 22.02 -18.80 8.56
C LEU A 816 22.80 -19.27 9.79
N GLU A 817 22.23 -20.19 10.58
CA GLU A 817 22.91 -20.83 11.71
C GLU A 817 24.18 -21.55 11.25
N TYR A 818 24.09 -22.31 10.15
CA TYR A 818 25.23 -22.98 9.52
C TYR A 818 26.33 -22.01 9.07
N LEU A 819 25.97 -21.00 8.26
CA LEU A 819 26.93 -20.03 7.71
C LEU A 819 27.60 -19.20 8.80
N THR A 820 26.86 -18.90 9.88
CA THR A 820 27.38 -18.18 11.05
C THR A 820 28.39 -19.04 11.79
N ASN A 821 28.05 -20.29 12.10
CA ASN A 821 28.91 -21.19 12.86
C ASN A 821 30.16 -21.65 12.08
N THR A 822 30.08 -21.74 10.75
CA THR A 822 31.24 -22.05 9.89
C THR A 822 32.06 -20.83 9.47
N GLN A 823 31.68 -19.62 9.90
CA GLN A 823 32.34 -18.36 9.53
C GLN A 823 32.35 -18.07 8.02
N GLN A 824 31.37 -18.60 7.28
CA GLN A 824 31.23 -18.42 5.83
C GLN A 824 30.13 -17.41 5.44
N LEU A 825 29.52 -16.74 6.42
CA LEU A 825 28.44 -15.76 6.19
C LEU A 825 28.98 -14.44 5.61
N THR A 826 28.60 -14.12 4.37
CA THR A 826 28.90 -12.83 3.75
C THR A 826 27.84 -11.77 4.12
N PRO A 827 28.18 -10.46 4.12
CA PRO A 827 27.21 -9.39 4.38
C PRO A 827 26.01 -9.40 3.44
N ALA A 828 26.22 -9.68 2.14
CA ALA A 828 25.16 -9.72 1.14
C ALA A 828 24.14 -10.85 1.39
N ILE A 829 24.63 -12.05 1.76
CA ILE A 829 23.75 -13.19 2.10
C ILE A 829 23.00 -12.89 3.40
N LYS A 830 23.67 -12.30 4.39
CA LYS A 830 23.05 -11.91 5.66
C LYS A 830 21.90 -10.93 5.43
N GLU A 831 22.11 -9.88 4.65
CA GLU A 831 21.08 -8.88 4.35
C GLU A 831 19.87 -9.52 3.65
N LYS A 832 20.10 -10.28 2.57
CA LYS A 832 19.05 -10.97 1.82
C LYS A 832 18.25 -11.94 2.70
N ALA A 833 18.92 -12.77 3.49
CA ALA A 833 18.26 -13.74 4.36
C ALA A 833 17.50 -13.05 5.52
N THR A 834 18.03 -11.94 6.05
CA THR A 834 17.34 -11.13 7.07
C THR A 834 16.04 -10.55 6.52
N THR A 835 16.04 -10.10 5.26
CA THR A 835 14.82 -9.64 4.56
C THR A 835 13.81 -10.78 4.39
N PHE A 836 14.24 -11.99 4.00
CA PHE A 836 13.36 -13.15 3.87
C PHE A 836 12.80 -13.63 5.20
N LEU A 837 13.61 -13.67 6.26
CA LEU A 837 13.15 -14.00 7.61
C LEU A 837 12.14 -12.98 8.13
N THR A 838 12.40 -11.68 7.91
CA THR A 838 11.49 -10.60 8.32
C THR A 838 10.16 -10.70 7.58
N SER A 839 10.21 -10.94 6.26
CA SER A 839 9.03 -11.15 5.43
C SER A 839 8.22 -12.38 5.85
N GLY A 840 8.86 -13.53 6.06
CA GLY A 840 8.15 -14.74 6.47
C GLY A 840 7.60 -14.68 7.89
N TYR A 841 8.31 -14.03 8.83
CA TYR A 841 7.77 -13.72 10.16
C TYR A 841 6.48 -12.91 10.07
N GLN A 842 6.49 -11.81 9.30
CA GLN A 842 5.30 -10.98 9.12
C GLN A 842 4.16 -11.72 8.43
N ARG A 843 4.47 -12.56 7.45
CA ARG A 843 3.45 -13.38 6.77
C ARG A 843 2.79 -14.33 7.74
N GLU A 844 3.58 -15.01 8.57
CA GLU A 844 3.07 -15.98 9.53
C GLU A 844 2.12 -15.36 10.55
N LEU A 845 2.36 -14.10 10.93
CA LEU A 845 1.45 -13.36 11.82
C LEU A 845 0.03 -13.18 11.25
N ASN A 846 -0.16 -13.26 9.93
CA ASN A 846 -1.50 -13.25 9.32
C ASN A 846 -2.30 -14.52 9.66
N TYR A 847 -1.62 -15.59 10.06
CA TYR A 847 -2.21 -16.89 10.40
C TYR A 847 -2.37 -17.10 11.92
N LYS A 848 -2.01 -16.09 12.72
CA LYS A 848 -2.14 -16.08 14.18
C LYS A 848 -3.56 -15.66 14.60
N HIS A 849 -4.15 -16.42 15.50
CA HIS A 849 -5.44 -16.12 16.13
C HIS A 849 -5.29 -15.13 17.28
N ALA A 850 -6.43 -14.57 17.71
CA ALA A 850 -6.47 -13.63 18.84
C ALA A 850 -6.05 -14.27 20.17
N ASP A 851 -6.26 -15.58 20.34
CA ASP A 851 -5.92 -16.36 21.54
C ASP A 851 -4.44 -16.82 21.59
N GLY A 852 -3.69 -16.66 20.50
CA GLY A 852 -2.28 -17.08 20.40
C GLY A 852 -2.01 -18.28 19.52
N ALA A 853 -3.03 -19.02 19.08
CA ALA A 853 -2.86 -20.18 18.21
C ALA A 853 -2.47 -19.79 16.78
N TYR A 854 -1.84 -20.71 16.05
CA TYR A 854 -1.68 -20.62 14.60
C TYR A 854 -2.55 -21.68 13.90
N SER A 855 -3.15 -21.32 12.77
CA SER A 855 -3.84 -22.26 11.89
C SER A 855 -3.41 -22.10 10.44
N THR A 856 -3.62 -23.09 9.59
CA THR A 856 -3.14 -23.11 8.20
C THR A 856 -3.56 -21.87 7.40
N PHE A 857 -4.80 -21.38 7.59
CA PHE A 857 -5.36 -20.26 6.82
C PHE A 857 -5.71 -19.04 7.67
N GLY A 858 -5.37 -19.03 8.96
CA GLY A 858 -5.70 -17.93 9.89
C GLY A 858 -7.15 -17.92 10.37
N SER A 859 -7.99 -18.81 9.84
CA SER A 859 -9.35 -19.12 10.32
C SER A 859 -9.47 -20.59 10.77
N GLY A 860 -10.56 -20.94 11.46
CA GLY A 860 -10.82 -22.30 11.94
C GLY A 860 -10.27 -22.58 13.34
N ALA A 861 -10.10 -23.86 13.69
CA ALA A 861 -9.52 -24.26 14.98
C ALA A 861 -7.98 -24.13 14.97
N GLY A 862 -7.41 -23.62 16.06
CA GLY A 862 -5.96 -23.54 16.25
C GLY A 862 -5.29 -24.91 16.24
N ASN A 863 -4.12 -25.01 15.60
CA ASN A 863 -3.39 -26.26 15.43
C ASN A 863 -2.22 -26.38 16.43
N THR A 864 -2.23 -27.40 17.29
CA THR A 864 -1.20 -27.56 18.33
C THR A 864 0.19 -27.82 17.76
N TRP A 865 0.29 -28.65 16.72
CA TRP A 865 1.57 -28.95 16.08
C TRP A 865 2.16 -27.74 15.34
N LEU A 866 1.35 -27.05 14.54
CA LEU A 866 1.78 -25.86 13.79
C LEU A 866 2.22 -24.74 14.74
N THR A 867 1.45 -24.49 15.80
CA THR A 867 1.79 -23.48 16.82
C THR A 867 3.14 -23.79 17.47
N ALA A 868 3.42 -25.06 17.79
CA ALA A 868 4.71 -25.47 18.33
C ALA A 868 5.85 -25.31 17.30
N PHE A 869 5.61 -25.64 16.04
CA PHE A 869 6.60 -25.46 14.97
C PHE A 869 6.94 -23.98 14.71
N VAL A 870 5.93 -23.10 14.68
CA VAL A 870 6.12 -21.64 14.59
C VAL A 870 6.94 -21.13 15.76
N LEU A 871 6.60 -21.55 16.99
CA LEU A 871 7.31 -21.14 18.20
C LEU A 871 8.80 -21.57 18.16
N ARG A 872 9.07 -22.80 17.71
CA ARG A 872 10.42 -23.34 17.52
C ARG A 872 11.24 -22.46 16.57
N CYS A 873 10.68 -22.16 15.40
CA CYS A 873 11.34 -21.37 14.37
C CYS A 873 11.55 -19.91 14.81
N PHE A 874 10.54 -19.28 15.38
CA PHE A 874 10.64 -17.88 15.85
C PHE A 874 11.71 -17.73 16.93
N THR A 875 11.79 -18.67 17.87
CA THR A 875 12.83 -18.64 18.90
C THR A 875 14.23 -18.70 18.29
N LYS A 876 14.45 -19.58 17.30
CA LYS A 876 15.75 -19.64 16.60
C LYS A 876 16.03 -18.38 15.78
N ALA A 877 15.00 -17.84 15.11
CA ALA A 877 15.11 -16.63 14.29
C ALA A 877 15.44 -15.36 15.09
N GLN A 878 15.17 -15.31 16.40
CA GLN A 878 15.55 -14.17 17.28
C GLN A 878 17.05 -13.85 17.27
N SER A 879 17.90 -14.80 16.88
CA SER A 879 19.34 -14.58 16.75
C SER A 879 19.73 -13.73 15.53
N PHE A 880 18.81 -13.59 14.56
CA PHE A 880 19.06 -12.93 13.26
C PHE A 880 18.13 -11.73 13.01
N ILE A 881 16.86 -11.81 13.43
CA ILE A 881 15.85 -10.76 13.25
C ILE A 881 15.16 -10.39 14.56
N TYR A 882 14.58 -9.19 14.63
CA TYR A 882 13.72 -8.81 15.74
C TYR A 882 12.37 -9.55 15.65
N ILE A 883 12.04 -10.30 16.70
CA ILE A 883 10.72 -10.91 16.89
C ILE A 883 10.15 -10.40 18.21
N ASP A 884 8.88 -9.96 18.17
CA ASP A 884 8.19 -9.41 19.34
C ASP A 884 8.05 -10.49 20.44
N PRO A 885 8.70 -10.32 21.60
CA PRO A 885 8.64 -11.31 22.69
C PRO A 885 7.20 -11.56 23.17
N LYS A 886 6.31 -10.57 23.05
CA LYS A 886 4.91 -10.72 23.43
C LYS A 886 4.19 -11.76 22.57
N LYS A 887 4.52 -11.84 21.27
CA LYS A 887 3.89 -12.81 20.36
C LYS A 887 4.31 -14.24 20.67
N ILE A 888 5.58 -14.44 20.99
CA ILE A 888 6.11 -15.74 21.45
C ILE A 888 5.43 -16.15 22.75
N GLU A 889 5.29 -15.24 23.72
CA GLU A 889 4.68 -15.55 25.02
C GLU A 889 3.18 -15.84 24.92
N GLU A 890 2.44 -15.12 24.06
CA GLU A 890 1.02 -15.40 23.76
C GLU A 890 0.84 -16.85 23.25
N SER A 891 1.63 -17.26 22.25
CA SER A 891 1.53 -18.60 21.66
C SER A 891 2.05 -19.70 22.58
N LYS A 892 3.10 -19.42 23.36
CA LYS A 892 3.60 -20.33 24.40
C LYS A 892 2.52 -20.57 25.46
N THR A 893 1.89 -19.52 25.96
CA THR A 893 0.83 -19.61 26.98
C THR A 893 -0.34 -20.46 26.48
N TRP A 894 -0.74 -20.28 25.22
CA TRP A 894 -1.78 -21.08 24.59
C TRP A 894 -1.42 -22.57 24.54
N LEU A 895 -0.19 -22.93 24.14
CA LEU A 895 0.27 -24.33 24.13
C LEU A 895 0.29 -24.96 25.52
N LEU A 896 0.69 -24.20 26.55
CA LEU A 896 0.68 -24.69 27.94
C LEU A 896 -0.73 -25.05 28.41
N GLN A 897 -1.76 -24.35 27.92
CA GLN A 897 -3.17 -24.64 28.23
C GLN A 897 -3.68 -25.93 27.56
N GLN A 898 -2.96 -26.49 26.59
CA GLN A 898 -3.32 -27.73 25.90
C GLN A 898 -2.75 -29.00 26.59
N GLN A 899 -2.05 -28.85 27.73
CA GLN A 899 -1.53 -30.00 28.50
C GLN A 899 -2.64 -30.65 29.33
N GLN A 900 -2.78 -31.97 29.22
CA GLN A 900 -3.73 -32.78 30.00
C GLN A 900 -3.22 -33.04 31.43
N GLU A 901 -4.09 -33.57 32.31
CA GLU A 901 -3.71 -34.02 33.66
C GLU A 901 -2.64 -35.12 33.66
N THR A 902 -2.62 -35.94 32.60
CA THR A 902 -1.60 -36.99 32.37
C THR A 902 -0.21 -36.43 32.08
N GLY A 903 -0.11 -35.13 31.75
CA GLY A 903 1.12 -34.45 31.36
C GLY A 903 1.37 -34.43 29.84
N CYS A 904 0.65 -35.22 29.05
CA CYS A 904 0.71 -35.20 27.59
C CYS A 904 -0.13 -34.05 27.00
N PHE A 905 0.19 -33.63 25.78
CA PHE A 905 -0.49 -32.55 25.06
C PHE A 905 -1.59 -33.08 24.13
N VAL A 906 -2.73 -32.39 24.12
CA VAL A 906 -3.86 -32.72 23.23
C VAL A 906 -3.52 -32.38 21.77
N MET A 907 -3.83 -33.28 20.85
CA MET A 907 -3.80 -32.98 19.43
C MET A 907 -5.07 -32.23 19.01
N SER A 908 -4.92 -30.97 18.58
CA SER A 908 -6.03 -30.11 18.13
C SER A 908 -5.70 -29.45 16.80
N GLY A 909 -6.76 -29.13 16.04
CA GLY A 909 -6.68 -28.58 14.69
C GLY A 909 -6.42 -29.64 13.62
N LYS A 910 -6.87 -29.36 12.39
CA LYS A 910 -6.53 -30.16 11.20
C LYS A 910 -5.32 -29.54 10.55
N LEU A 911 -4.27 -30.32 10.30
CA LEU A 911 -3.15 -29.93 9.47
C LEU A 911 -3.43 -30.50 8.07
N PHE A 912 -3.29 -29.69 7.04
CA PHE A 912 -3.49 -30.17 5.67
C PHE A 912 -2.21 -30.81 5.15
N HIS A 913 -1.03 -30.32 5.57
CA HIS A 913 0.27 -30.92 5.30
C HIS A 913 0.66 -32.01 6.29
N ASN A 914 0.09 -33.21 6.20
CA ASN A 914 0.48 -34.32 7.09
C ASN A 914 1.99 -34.66 7.06
N ARG A 915 2.71 -34.30 6.00
CA ARG A 915 4.17 -34.44 5.87
C ARG A 915 4.98 -33.37 6.62
N MET A 916 4.44 -32.17 6.87
CA MET A 916 5.05 -31.20 7.79
C MET A 916 5.07 -31.74 9.21
N LYS A 917 4.00 -32.44 9.60
CA LYS A 917 3.93 -33.14 10.87
C LYS A 917 4.96 -34.28 10.98
N GLY A 918 5.45 -34.77 9.84
CA GLY A 918 6.41 -35.86 9.80
C GLY A 918 5.80 -37.17 10.29
N GLY A 919 6.57 -37.94 11.06
CA GLY A 919 6.08 -39.15 11.74
C GLY A 919 5.14 -38.91 12.93
N VAL A 920 4.88 -37.64 13.31
CA VAL A 920 4.00 -37.35 14.44
C VAL A 920 2.56 -37.73 14.07
N SER A 921 1.99 -38.73 14.71
CA SER A 921 0.67 -39.29 14.33
C SER A 921 -0.28 -39.49 15.51
N ASP A 922 0.24 -39.45 16.73
CA ASP A 922 -0.48 -39.69 17.97
C ASP A 922 -0.14 -38.63 19.03
N GLU A 923 -0.77 -38.71 20.21
CA GLU A 923 -0.54 -37.76 21.30
C GLU A 923 0.86 -37.88 21.91
N VAL A 924 1.48 -39.06 21.87
CA VAL A 924 2.82 -39.31 22.44
C VAL A 924 3.89 -38.61 21.60
N THR A 925 3.86 -38.82 20.29
CA THR A 925 4.76 -38.18 19.33
C THR A 925 4.57 -36.66 19.30
N LEU A 926 3.33 -36.17 19.45
CA LEU A 926 3.07 -34.73 19.53
C LEU A 926 3.65 -34.14 20.81
N SER A 927 3.46 -34.82 21.93
CA SER A 927 4.00 -34.42 23.23
C SER A 927 5.53 -34.43 23.21
N ALA A 928 6.15 -35.44 22.57
CA ALA A 928 7.60 -35.51 22.39
C ALA A 928 8.12 -34.31 21.57
N TYR A 929 7.42 -33.97 20.49
CA TYR A 929 7.77 -32.81 19.65
C TYR A 929 7.67 -31.49 20.42
N ILE A 930 6.54 -31.22 21.10
CA ILE A 930 6.35 -30.00 21.89
C ILE A 930 7.40 -29.90 23.01
N THR A 931 7.72 -31.02 23.66
CA THR A 931 8.76 -31.09 24.69
C THR A 931 10.14 -30.76 24.12
N ALA A 932 10.48 -31.28 22.94
CA ALA A 932 11.73 -30.91 22.24
C ALA A 932 11.79 -29.41 21.97
N VAL A 933 10.69 -28.80 21.50
CA VAL A 933 10.61 -27.35 21.26
C VAL A 933 10.88 -26.56 22.53
N PHE A 934 10.24 -26.90 23.65
CA PHE A 934 10.47 -26.20 24.92
C PHE A 934 11.91 -26.35 25.43
N LEU A 935 12.53 -27.53 25.25
CA LEU A 935 13.95 -27.73 25.59
C LEU A 935 14.87 -26.90 24.70
N GLU A 936 14.61 -26.81 23.39
CA GLU A 936 15.35 -25.94 22.48
C GLU A 936 15.21 -24.45 22.81
N MET A 937 14.05 -24.05 23.35
CA MET A 937 13.81 -22.71 23.91
C MET A 937 14.51 -22.47 25.27
N LYS A 938 15.29 -23.44 25.76
CA LYS A 938 15.99 -23.39 27.06
C LYS A 938 15.05 -23.29 28.26
N MET A 939 13.84 -23.86 28.17
CA MET A 939 12.96 -23.99 29.32
C MET A 939 13.58 -24.94 30.35
N PRO A 940 13.65 -24.57 31.64
CA PRO A 940 14.31 -25.40 32.64
C PRO A 940 13.54 -26.70 32.85
N VAL A 941 14.27 -27.82 32.96
CA VAL A 941 13.70 -29.16 33.19
C VAL A 941 12.90 -29.23 34.50
N ASN A 942 13.24 -28.40 35.49
CA ASN A 942 12.55 -28.30 36.77
C ASN A 942 11.18 -27.59 36.69
N ASP A 943 10.80 -27.02 35.55
CA ASP A 943 9.48 -26.42 35.37
C ASP A 943 8.38 -27.50 35.52
N PRO A 944 7.28 -27.21 36.24
CA PRO A 944 6.22 -28.18 36.49
C PRO A 944 5.59 -28.75 35.21
N VAL A 945 5.50 -27.96 34.13
CA VAL A 945 4.97 -28.41 32.84
C VAL A 945 5.94 -29.39 32.18
N MET A 946 7.23 -29.07 32.20
CA MET A 946 8.28 -29.91 31.62
C MET A 946 8.41 -31.24 32.35
N ASN A 947 8.40 -31.23 33.68
CA ASN A 947 8.48 -32.43 34.49
C ASN A 947 7.28 -33.37 34.25
N LYS A 948 6.06 -32.82 34.15
CA LYS A 948 4.87 -33.59 33.79
C LYS A 948 4.96 -34.18 32.37
N SER A 949 5.43 -33.40 31.41
CA SER A 949 5.57 -33.87 30.02
C SER A 949 6.60 -35.00 29.90
N LEU A 950 7.78 -34.82 30.49
CA LEU A 950 8.83 -35.87 30.52
C LEU A 950 8.34 -37.12 31.25
N SER A 951 7.56 -36.97 32.33
CA SER A 951 6.94 -38.10 33.03
C SER A 951 5.94 -38.86 32.14
N CYS A 952 5.16 -38.17 31.30
CA CYS A 952 4.27 -38.80 30.33
C CYS A 952 5.08 -39.59 29.29
N LEU A 953 6.13 -38.99 28.72
CA LEU A 953 6.97 -39.61 27.69
C LEU A 953 7.76 -40.82 28.19
N LYS A 954 8.17 -40.83 29.47
CA LYS A 954 8.86 -41.98 30.09
C LYS A 954 8.01 -43.26 30.08
N GLN A 955 6.68 -43.15 30.08
CA GLN A 955 5.79 -44.32 30.02
C GLN A 955 5.85 -45.04 28.65
N SER A 956 6.29 -44.33 27.60
CA SER A 956 6.38 -44.87 26.24
C SER A 956 7.79 -45.32 25.85
N VAL A 957 8.81 -45.14 26.70
CA VAL A 957 10.22 -45.51 26.42
C VAL A 957 10.41 -47.01 26.22
N THR A 958 9.51 -47.84 26.76
CA THR A 958 9.55 -49.30 26.63
C THR A 958 8.82 -49.83 25.39
N ASP A 959 8.10 -48.97 24.66
CA ASP A 959 7.37 -49.33 23.44
C ASP A 959 8.21 -49.05 22.19
N PHE A 960 8.85 -50.09 21.67
CA PHE A 960 9.69 -50.05 20.47
C PHE A 960 8.93 -50.40 19.18
N SER A 961 7.59 -50.43 19.20
CA SER A 961 6.79 -50.74 18.00
C SER A 961 6.94 -49.69 16.90
N ASN A 962 7.34 -48.48 17.27
CA ASN A 962 7.47 -47.34 16.37
C ASN A 962 8.92 -46.78 16.38
N THR A 963 9.65 -47.04 15.29
CA THR A 963 11.04 -46.57 15.11
C THR A 963 11.13 -45.04 15.14
N TYR A 964 10.14 -44.33 14.57
CA TYR A 964 10.07 -42.87 14.62
C TYR A 964 9.97 -42.33 16.04
N THR A 965 9.04 -42.86 16.83
CA THR A 965 8.85 -42.44 18.24
C THR A 965 10.13 -42.68 19.03
N THR A 966 10.81 -43.81 18.81
CA THR A 966 12.09 -44.13 19.46
C THR A 966 13.19 -43.11 19.12
N ALA A 967 13.32 -42.73 17.84
CA ALA A 967 14.31 -41.72 17.41
C ALA A 967 14.02 -40.33 17.96
N LEU A 968 12.75 -39.89 17.97
CA LEU A 968 12.35 -38.60 18.52
C LEU A 968 12.55 -38.54 20.04
N LEU A 969 12.20 -39.61 20.77
CA LEU A 969 12.45 -39.69 22.22
C LEU A 969 13.95 -39.67 22.53
N ALA A 970 14.79 -40.35 21.73
CA ALA A 970 16.24 -40.31 21.91
C ALA A 970 16.76 -38.88 21.81
N TYR A 971 16.24 -38.08 20.88
CA TYR A 971 16.57 -36.65 20.77
C TYR A 971 16.06 -35.84 21.98
N VAL A 972 14.80 -36.01 22.39
CA VAL A 972 14.21 -35.32 23.56
C VAL A 972 15.01 -35.56 24.83
N PHE A 973 15.33 -36.82 25.15
CA PHE A 973 16.10 -37.16 26.35
C PHE A 973 17.57 -36.72 26.26
N THR A 974 18.13 -36.64 25.04
CA THR A 974 19.43 -35.99 24.83
C THR A 974 19.39 -34.52 25.22
N LEU A 975 18.37 -33.77 24.78
CA LEU A 975 18.19 -32.37 25.14
C LEU A 975 17.87 -32.15 26.62
N ALA A 976 17.13 -33.07 27.24
CA ALA A 976 16.78 -33.00 28.66
C ALA A 976 17.95 -33.36 29.61
N GLY A 977 19.04 -33.92 29.08
CA GLY A 977 20.20 -34.35 29.86
C GLY A 977 20.05 -35.73 30.54
N ASP A 978 19.02 -36.50 30.20
CA ASP A 978 18.79 -37.86 30.73
C ASP A 978 19.57 -38.90 29.91
N MET A 979 20.87 -39.03 30.22
CA MET A 979 21.81 -39.83 29.46
C MET A 979 21.55 -41.35 29.55
N GLU A 980 20.91 -41.82 30.62
CA GLU A 980 20.57 -43.23 30.82
C GLU A 980 19.46 -43.66 29.85
N THR A 981 18.36 -42.91 29.83
CA THR A 981 17.23 -43.17 28.93
C THR A 981 17.66 -43.02 27.47
N ARG A 982 18.49 -42.02 27.16
CA ARG A 982 19.10 -41.83 25.84
C ARG A 982 19.89 -43.05 25.39
N ALA A 983 20.76 -43.59 26.24
CA ALA A 983 21.61 -44.73 25.88
C ALA A 983 20.77 -45.97 25.54
N GLN A 984 19.72 -46.25 26.30
CA GLN A 984 18.79 -47.35 26.04
C GLN A 984 18.11 -47.21 24.65
N LEU A 985 17.60 -46.03 24.33
CA LEU A 985 16.91 -45.77 23.07
C LEU A 985 17.87 -45.88 21.86
N LEU A 986 19.07 -45.30 21.98
CA LEU A 986 20.09 -45.38 20.92
C LEU A 986 20.61 -46.80 20.68
N GLN A 987 20.75 -47.60 21.74
CA GLN A 987 21.14 -49.02 21.60
C GLN A 987 20.12 -49.82 20.79
N HIS A 988 18.82 -49.55 21.00
CA HIS A 988 17.77 -50.20 20.20
C HIS A 988 17.82 -49.75 18.73
N LEU A 989 17.98 -48.44 18.49
CA LEU A 989 18.10 -47.90 17.13
C LEU A 989 19.32 -48.45 16.38
N ASP A 990 20.44 -48.70 17.07
CA ASP A 990 21.63 -49.32 16.47
C ASP A 990 21.38 -50.75 15.96
N ILE A 991 20.43 -51.47 16.57
CA ILE A 991 20.00 -52.81 16.13
C ILE A 991 19.03 -52.70 14.93
N ALA A 992 18.16 -51.70 14.93
CA ALA A 992 17.15 -51.50 13.88
C ALA A 992 17.68 -50.84 12.60
N GLY A 993 18.91 -50.32 12.60
CA GLY A 993 19.50 -49.59 11.46
C GLY A 993 19.81 -50.47 10.24
N ILE A 994 19.50 -49.96 9.05
CA ILE A 994 19.74 -50.61 7.76
C ILE A 994 21.11 -50.22 7.22
N LYS A 995 21.99 -51.21 7.00
CA LYS A 995 23.38 -51.04 6.57
C LYS A 995 23.60 -51.65 5.18
N GLU A 996 23.72 -50.82 4.15
CA GLU A 996 23.92 -51.25 2.76
C GLU A 996 24.95 -50.38 2.05
N GLY A 997 25.97 -50.98 1.41
CA GLY A 997 26.92 -50.23 0.56
C GLY A 997 27.70 -49.10 1.24
N GLY A 998 27.86 -49.15 2.58
CA GLY A 998 28.47 -48.07 3.36
C GLY A 998 27.51 -46.93 3.76
N PHE A 999 26.21 -47.07 3.46
CA PHE A 999 25.13 -46.25 3.96
C PHE A 999 24.55 -46.80 5.27
N LEU A 1000 24.09 -45.91 6.14
CA LEU A 1000 23.35 -46.23 7.35
C LEU A 1000 22.09 -45.36 7.42
N HIS A 1001 20.92 -45.97 7.54
CA HIS A 1001 19.65 -45.26 7.64
C HIS A 1001 18.59 -46.09 8.36
N TRP A 1002 17.43 -45.48 8.65
CA TRP A 1002 16.30 -46.13 9.32
C TRP A 1002 15.02 -45.98 8.52
N SER A 1003 14.13 -46.96 8.62
CA SER A 1003 12.75 -46.92 8.10
C SER A 1003 11.77 -47.40 9.18
N GLN A 1004 10.48 -47.10 9.00
CA GLN A 1004 9.44 -47.54 9.91
C GLN A 1004 9.05 -49.01 9.69
N THR A 1005 8.99 -49.47 8.44
CA THR A 1005 8.85 -50.90 8.09
C THR A 1005 9.88 -51.34 7.03
N ALA A 1006 10.27 -52.62 7.05
CA ALA A 1006 11.29 -53.18 6.14
C ALA A 1006 10.88 -53.18 4.65
N THR A 1007 9.59 -53.05 4.36
CA THR A 1007 9.01 -52.99 3.00
C THR A 1007 8.64 -51.57 2.56
N GLU A 1008 8.92 -50.56 3.38
CA GLU A 1008 8.50 -49.19 3.13
C GLU A 1008 9.41 -48.46 2.14
N THR A 1009 8.81 -47.98 1.05
CA THR A 1009 9.50 -47.18 0.03
C THR A 1009 9.38 -45.66 0.27
N SER A 1010 8.87 -45.23 1.42
CA SER A 1010 8.70 -43.79 1.73
C SER A 1010 10.03 -43.15 2.17
N ALA A 1011 10.78 -42.60 1.21
CA ALA A 1011 12.06 -41.92 1.47
C ALA A 1011 11.94 -40.80 2.53
N SER A 1012 10.81 -40.09 2.58
CA SER A 1012 10.59 -38.93 3.46
C SER A 1012 10.69 -39.25 4.96
N LEU A 1013 9.94 -40.27 5.41
CA LEU A 1013 9.93 -40.65 6.83
C LEU A 1013 11.29 -41.23 7.23
N SER A 1014 11.93 -42.00 6.34
CA SER A 1014 13.27 -42.52 6.56
C SER A 1014 14.33 -41.42 6.71
N VAL A 1015 14.21 -40.33 5.95
CA VAL A 1015 15.08 -39.14 6.09
C VAL A 1015 14.87 -38.47 7.45
N GLU A 1016 13.62 -38.28 7.89
CA GLU A 1016 13.32 -37.66 9.17
C GLU A 1016 13.83 -38.50 10.36
N ILE A 1017 13.55 -39.81 10.38
CA ILE A 1017 14.02 -40.73 11.44
C ILE A 1017 15.55 -40.67 11.53
N SER A 1018 16.22 -40.85 10.39
CA SER A 1018 17.69 -40.85 10.33
C SER A 1018 18.30 -39.53 10.79
N SER A 1019 17.61 -38.40 10.53
CA SER A 1019 18.04 -37.08 10.97
C SER A 1019 17.89 -36.88 12.48
N TYR A 1020 16.81 -37.39 13.12
CA TYR A 1020 16.70 -37.35 14.58
C TYR A 1020 17.73 -38.22 15.28
N VAL A 1021 18.05 -39.40 14.74
CA VAL A 1021 19.13 -40.24 15.28
C VAL A 1021 20.47 -39.49 15.20
N LEU A 1022 20.75 -38.85 14.07
CA LEU A 1022 21.94 -38.02 13.88
C LEU A 1022 21.99 -36.86 14.89
N LEU A 1023 20.88 -36.14 15.10
CA LEU A 1023 20.79 -35.06 16.09
C LEU A 1023 21.00 -35.58 17.52
N ALA A 1024 20.40 -36.71 17.89
CA ALA A 1024 20.55 -37.31 19.21
C ALA A 1024 21.99 -37.77 19.52
N LYS A 1025 22.73 -38.20 18.49
CA LYS A 1025 24.16 -38.54 18.63
C LYS A 1025 25.04 -37.30 18.74
N LEU A 1026 24.82 -36.28 17.88
CA LEU A 1026 25.70 -35.11 17.78
C LEU A 1026 25.44 -34.03 18.85
N SER A 1027 24.25 -33.97 19.45
CA SER A 1027 23.89 -32.87 20.38
C SER A 1027 24.52 -32.98 21.79
N ALA A 1028 25.22 -34.07 22.11
CA ALA A 1028 25.82 -34.33 23.42
C ALA A 1028 27.36 -34.45 23.37
N SER A 1029 28.04 -33.48 22.75
CA SER A 1029 29.51 -33.40 22.61
C SER A 1029 30.14 -34.68 22.01
N PRO A 1030 30.14 -34.80 20.67
CA PRO A 1030 30.45 -36.06 20.00
C PRO A 1030 31.94 -36.43 20.03
N SER A 1031 32.23 -37.73 20.12
CA SER A 1031 33.58 -38.28 19.94
C SER A 1031 33.94 -38.44 18.45
N ASN A 1032 35.22 -38.70 18.14
CA ASN A 1032 35.64 -39.01 16.76
C ASN A 1032 34.98 -40.30 16.22
N GLU A 1033 34.64 -41.25 17.08
CA GLU A 1033 33.89 -42.45 16.70
C GLU A 1033 32.44 -42.11 16.33
N ASP A 1034 31.80 -41.20 17.08
CA ASP A 1034 30.47 -40.70 16.76
C ASP A 1034 30.44 -39.95 15.42
N LEU A 1035 31.51 -39.21 15.08
CA LEU A 1035 31.64 -38.56 13.78
C LEU A 1035 31.83 -39.58 12.63
N GLY A 1036 32.58 -40.66 12.87
CA GLY A 1036 32.70 -41.77 11.93
C GLY A 1036 31.35 -42.45 11.68
N TYR A 1037 30.59 -42.73 12.74
CA TYR A 1037 29.24 -43.27 12.67
C TYR A 1037 28.29 -42.32 11.92
N ALA A 1038 28.30 -41.04 12.26
CA ALA A 1038 27.50 -40.00 11.60
C ALA A 1038 27.79 -39.89 10.10
N SER A 1039 29.04 -40.10 9.67
CA SER A 1039 29.42 -40.00 8.26
C SER A 1039 28.66 -40.99 7.35
N HIS A 1040 28.31 -42.18 7.85
CA HIS A 1040 27.52 -43.16 7.11
C HIS A 1040 26.08 -42.72 6.90
N ILE A 1041 25.50 -42.01 7.87
CA ILE A 1041 24.15 -41.43 7.80
C ILE A 1041 24.15 -40.26 6.81
N ILE A 1042 25.16 -39.39 6.89
CA ILE A 1042 25.29 -38.20 6.03
C ILE A 1042 25.41 -38.60 4.57
N ARG A 1043 26.22 -39.61 4.23
CA ARG A 1043 26.35 -40.10 2.85
C ARG A 1043 25.01 -40.52 2.26
N TRP A 1044 24.17 -41.19 3.04
CA TRP A 1044 22.83 -41.57 2.62
C TRP A 1044 21.90 -40.36 2.49
N LEU A 1045 21.89 -39.45 3.49
CA LEU A 1045 21.08 -38.22 3.42
C LEU A 1045 21.42 -37.39 2.17
N THR A 1046 22.70 -37.22 1.85
CA THR A 1046 23.12 -36.48 0.64
C THR A 1046 22.69 -37.16 -0.66
N SER A 1047 22.50 -38.49 -0.66
CA SER A 1047 21.99 -39.18 -1.86
C SER A 1047 20.50 -38.92 -2.08
N GLN A 1048 19.75 -38.59 -1.02
CA GLN A 1048 18.31 -38.31 -1.06
C GLN A 1048 17.96 -36.85 -1.42
N GLN A 1049 18.95 -35.97 -1.59
CA GLN A 1049 18.71 -34.56 -1.94
C GLN A 1049 18.19 -34.42 -3.38
N ASN A 1050 17.26 -33.49 -3.61
CA ASN A 1050 16.81 -33.12 -4.95
C ASN A 1050 17.81 -32.16 -5.65
N HIS A 1051 17.53 -31.75 -6.89
CA HIS A 1051 18.37 -30.80 -7.64
C HIS A 1051 18.58 -29.46 -6.90
N TYR A 1052 17.62 -29.07 -6.07
CA TYR A 1052 17.65 -27.81 -5.35
C TYR A 1052 18.41 -27.86 -4.02
N GLY A 1053 18.74 -29.04 -3.51
CA GLY A 1053 19.39 -29.26 -2.22
C GLY A 1053 18.43 -29.53 -1.04
N GLY A 1054 17.13 -29.63 -1.31
CA GLY A 1054 16.09 -30.02 -0.36
C GLY A 1054 15.74 -31.50 -0.43
N PHE A 1055 14.76 -31.94 0.36
CA PHE A 1055 14.29 -33.32 0.43
C PHE A 1055 12.83 -33.43 -0.03
N SER A 1056 12.22 -34.60 0.16
CA SER A 1056 10.91 -34.93 -0.41
C SER A 1056 9.71 -34.26 0.28
N SER A 1057 9.89 -33.67 1.47
CA SER A 1057 8.87 -32.95 2.22
C SER A 1057 9.44 -31.71 2.91
N THR A 1058 8.60 -30.98 3.66
CA THR A 1058 9.07 -29.87 4.49
C THR A 1058 9.80 -30.34 5.73
N GLN A 1059 9.25 -31.32 6.46
CA GLN A 1059 9.76 -31.71 7.77
C GLN A 1059 11.05 -32.50 7.67
N ASP A 1060 11.13 -33.42 6.70
CA ASP A 1060 12.39 -34.12 6.41
C ASP A 1060 13.47 -33.11 5.99
N THR A 1061 13.14 -32.11 5.17
CA THR A 1061 14.08 -31.04 4.78
C THR A 1061 14.53 -30.22 5.99
N VAL A 1062 13.62 -29.79 6.86
CA VAL A 1062 13.96 -28.96 8.03
C VAL A 1062 14.86 -29.71 9.01
N VAL A 1063 14.48 -30.93 9.38
CA VAL A 1063 15.24 -31.73 10.35
C VAL A 1063 16.56 -32.21 9.72
N ALA A 1064 16.57 -32.59 8.44
CA ALA A 1064 17.80 -32.98 7.75
C ALA A 1064 18.75 -31.80 7.57
N LEU A 1065 18.27 -30.60 7.21
CA LEU A 1065 19.12 -29.40 7.14
C LEU A 1065 19.67 -29.02 8.51
N GLN A 1066 18.86 -29.11 9.57
CA GLN A 1066 19.34 -28.90 10.94
C GLN A 1066 20.46 -29.90 11.29
N ALA A 1067 20.28 -31.18 10.97
CA ALA A 1067 21.26 -32.22 11.25
C ALA A 1067 22.53 -32.10 10.38
N LEU A 1068 22.37 -31.80 9.10
CA LEU A 1068 23.47 -31.54 8.15
C LEU A 1068 24.25 -30.30 8.59
N ALA A 1069 23.57 -29.23 9.00
CA ALA A 1069 24.20 -28.02 9.52
C ALA A 1069 25.04 -28.33 10.77
N LEU A 1070 24.45 -29.03 11.75
CA LEU A 1070 25.16 -29.42 12.96
C LEU A 1070 26.38 -30.29 12.64
N TYR A 1071 26.23 -31.34 11.84
CA TYR A 1071 27.36 -32.19 11.43
C TYR A 1071 28.43 -31.38 10.72
N SER A 1072 28.05 -30.53 9.76
CA SER A 1072 28.98 -29.72 8.97
C SER A 1072 29.75 -28.75 9.86
N THR A 1073 29.13 -28.17 10.87
CA THR A 1073 29.85 -27.31 11.84
C THR A 1073 30.89 -28.08 12.67
N LEU A 1074 30.66 -29.37 12.93
CA LEU A 1074 31.57 -30.21 13.70
C LEU A 1074 32.73 -30.76 12.87
N VAL A 1075 32.53 -30.99 11.56
CA VAL A 1075 33.57 -31.52 10.65
C VAL A 1075 34.20 -30.46 9.75
N PHE A 1076 33.80 -29.19 9.86
CA PHE A 1076 34.28 -28.11 9.03
C PHE A 1076 35.80 -27.91 9.21
N SER A 1077 36.54 -28.03 8.11
CA SER A 1077 37.94 -27.59 8.01
C SER A 1077 38.03 -26.37 7.10
N PRO A 1078 38.76 -25.31 7.51
CA PRO A 1078 39.06 -24.19 6.64
C PRO A 1078 40.06 -24.57 5.54
N GLU A 1079 40.95 -25.54 5.76
CA GLU A 1079 42.01 -25.90 4.81
C GLU A 1079 41.64 -27.12 3.94
N GLY A 1080 41.99 -27.06 2.64
CA GLY A 1080 41.83 -28.16 1.67
C GLY A 1080 41.50 -27.68 0.25
N SER A 1081 41.95 -28.44 -0.77
CA SER A 1081 41.55 -28.27 -2.17
C SER A 1081 41.37 -29.62 -2.83
N SER A 1082 40.47 -29.73 -3.80
CA SER A 1082 40.22 -30.93 -4.59
C SER A 1082 39.95 -30.62 -6.06
N THR A 1083 40.47 -31.46 -6.93
CA THR A 1083 40.18 -31.41 -8.37
C THR A 1083 39.26 -32.57 -8.72
N VAL A 1084 38.21 -32.26 -9.48
CA VAL A 1084 37.13 -33.15 -9.86
C VAL A 1084 37.16 -33.35 -11.36
N THR A 1085 37.19 -34.60 -11.78
CA THR A 1085 37.20 -35.00 -13.18
C THR A 1085 35.94 -35.81 -13.50
N VAL A 1086 35.15 -35.34 -14.46
CA VAL A 1086 33.98 -36.03 -14.99
C VAL A 1086 34.30 -36.47 -16.41
N GLN A 1087 34.41 -37.78 -16.62
CA GLN A 1087 34.70 -38.37 -17.91
C GLN A 1087 33.39 -38.85 -18.56
N SER A 1088 33.09 -38.29 -19.73
CA SER A 1088 31.93 -38.61 -20.56
C SER A 1088 32.37 -39.21 -21.90
N PRO A 1089 31.46 -39.85 -22.67
CA PRO A 1089 31.82 -40.45 -23.96
C PRO A 1089 32.43 -39.46 -24.99
N SER A 1090 32.01 -38.19 -24.97
CA SER A 1090 32.47 -37.12 -25.87
C SER A 1090 33.62 -36.27 -25.34
N GLY A 1091 34.01 -36.39 -24.07
CA GLY A 1091 35.10 -35.58 -23.51
C GLY A 1091 35.22 -35.61 -21.98
N GLN A 1092 36.21 -34.86 -21.47
CA GLN A 1092 36.52 -34.71 -20.05
C GLN A 1092 36.14 -33.31 -19.58
N LEU A 1093 35.44 -33.21 -18.45
CA LEU A 1093 35.16 -31.97 -17.75
C LEU A 1093 35.94 -31.94 -16.44
N THR A 1094 36.64 -30.84 -16.18
CA THR A 1094 37.39 -30.62 -14.93
C THR A 1094 36.79 -29.47 -14.15
N PHE A 1095 36.78 -29.60 -12.82
CA PHE A 1095 36.36 -28.59 -11.86
C PHE A 1095 37.38 -28.52 -10.72
N ASP A 1096 37.66 -27.32 -10.24
CA ASP A 1096 38.55 -27.10 -9.10
C ASP A 1096 37.76 -26.54 -7.92
N VAL A 1097 37.91 -27.19 -6.78
CA VAL A 1097 37.26 -26.82 -5.52
C VAL A 1097 38.34 -26.46 -4.51
N ASN A 1098 38.32 -25.21 -4.04
CA ASN A 1098 39.25 -24.63 -3.08
C ASN A 1098 38.48 -23.76 -2.08
N GLN A 1099 39.20 -23.13 -1.17
CA GLN A 1099 38.63 -22.34 -0.08
C GLN A 1099 37.77 -21.16 -0.56
N ASN A 1100 38.15 -20.51 -1.66
CA ASN A 1100 37.47 -19.31 -2.18
C ASN A 1100 36.20 -19.64 -2.97
N ASN A 1101 36.11 -20.85 -3.53
CA ASN A 1101 34.99 -21.29 -4.36
C ASN A 1101 34.23 -22.49 -3.77
N LYS A 1102 34.44 -22.79 -2.48
CA LYS A 1102 33.81 -23.91 -1.76
C LYS A 1102 32.28 -23.85 -1.78
N LEU A 1103 31.73 -22.63 -1.66
CA LEU A 1103 30.29 -22.35 -1.75
C LEU A 1103 29.80 -22.03 -3.18
N LEU A 1104 30.72 -21.92 -4.15
CA LEU A 1104 30.39 -21.60 -5.54
C LEU A 1104 29.90 -22.87 -6.25
N TYR A 1105 28.66 -22.86 -6.69
CA TYR A 1105 28.16 -23.92 -7.55
C TYR A 1105 28.73 -23.78 -8.95
N GLN A 1106 29.37 -24.84 -9.41
CA GLN A 1106 29.92 -24.91 -10.76
C GLN A 1106 29.03 -25.86 -11.57
N GLU A 1107 28.41 -25.34 -12.65
CA GLU A 1107 27.54 -26.12 -13.55
C GLU A 1107 28.12 -26.17 -14.95
N LYS A 1108 28.04 -27.32 -15.60
CA LYS A 1108 28.28 -27.44 -17.05
C LYS A 1108 27.23 -28.35 -17.68
N MET A 1109 26.78 -27.97 -18.88
CA MET A 1109 25.88 -28.81 -19.69
C MET A 1109 26.65 -30.00 -20.27
N LEU A 1110 26.03 -31.17 -20.27
CA LEU A 1110 26.57 -32.38 -20.89
C LEU A 1110 26.17 -32.44 -22.36
N GLN A 1111 27.11 -32.73 -23.25
CA GLN A 1111 26.85 -32.86 -24.68
C GLN A 1111 26.23 -34.21 -25.04
N ASP A 1112 26.71 -35.29 -24.42
CA ASP A 1112 26.05 -36.59 -24.49
C ASP A 1112 24.96 -36.69 -23.42
N LEU A 1113 23.83 -37.29 -23.78
CA LEU A 1113 22.71 -37.50 -22.85
C LEU A 1113 22.63 -38.95 -22.35
N THR A 1114 23.37 -39.87 -22.97
CA THR A 1114 23.37 -41.31 -22.64
C THR A 1114 24.80 -41.87 -22.67
N GLY A 1115 25.05 -42.93 -21.89
CA GLY A 1115 26.35 -43.61 -21.84
C GLY A 1115 26.93 -43.76 -20.44
N LYS A 1116 28.19 -44.21 -20.38
CA LYS A 1116 28.94 -44.43 -19.13
C LYS A 1116 29.69 -43.16 -18.71
N TYR A 1117 29.51 -42.76 -17.46
CA TYR A 1117 30.19 -41.62 -16.85
C TYR A 1117 31.10 -42.12 -15.71
N SER A 1118 32.32 -41.60 -15.64
CA SER A 1118 33.26 -41.85 -14.55
C SER A 1118 33.57 -40.54 -13.83
N LEU A 1119 33.46 -40.55 -12.50
CA LEU A 1119 33.62 -39.39 -11.63
C LEU A 1119 34.83 -39.63 -10.72
N GLU A 1120 35.90 -38.83 -10.85
CA GLU A 1120 37.12 -38.95 -10.05
C GLU A 1120 37.37 -37.67 -9.23
N VAL A 1121 37.69 -37.80 -7.95
CA VAL A 1121 38.05 -36.68 -7.06
C VAL A 1121 39.40 -36.94 -6.40
N LYS A 1122 40.31 -35.97 -6.50
CA LYS A 1122 41.69 -36.02 -5.95
C LYS A 1122 41.89 -34.96 -4.87
N CYS A 1123 42.88 -35.17 -4.00
CA CYS A 1123 43.35 -34.30 -2.90
C CYS A 1123 42.58 -34.44 -1.56
N THR A 1124 42.29 -33.35 -0.84
CA THR A 1124 41.90 -33.41 0.60
C THR A 1124 40.52 -32.84 0.93
N ALA A 1125 39.91 -32.04 0.05
CA ALA A 1125 38.60 -31.43 0.29
C ALA A 1125 37.44 -32.36 -0.12
N CYS A 1126 36.39 -32.39 0.68
CA CYS A 1126 35.13 -33.05 0.30
C CYS A 1126 34.45 -32.32 -0.86
N VAL A 1127 33.85 -33.09 -1.76
CA VAL A 1127 33.12 -32.60 -2.92
C VAL A 1127 31.75 -33.27 -3.00
N SER A 1128 30.70 -32.47 -3.15
CA SER A 1128 29.36 -32.92 -3.51
C SER A 1128 29.16 -32.77 -5.03
N MET A 1129 28.75 -33.84 -5.70
CA MET A 1129 28.53 -33.89 -7.15
C MET A 1129 27.12 -34.36 -7.49
N GLN A 1130 26.53 -33.83 -8.55
CA GLN A 1130 25.21 -34.25 -9.04
C GLN A 1130 25.14 -34.19 -10.56
N ILE A 1131 24.40 -35.13 -11.15
CA ILE A 1131 23.97 -35.08 -12.55
C ILE A 1131 22.45 -34.97 -12.56
N SER A 1132 21.91 -33.98 -13.27
CA SER A 1132 20.47 -33.77 -13.45
C SER A 1132 20.08 -33.94 -14.92
N LEU A 1133 19.02 -34.70 -15.18
CA LEU A 1133 18.50 -35.04 -16.50
C LEU A 1133 17.02 -34.64 -16.58
N HIS A 1134 16.68 -33.79 -17.55
CA HIS A 1134 15.31 -33.35 -17.83
C HIS A 1134 14.89 -33.79 -19.23
N TYR A 1135 13.65 -34.24 -19.41
CA TYR A 1135 13.11 -34.67 -20.72
C TYR A 1135 11.58 -34.70 -20.72
N ASN A 1136 10.93 -34.62 -21.88
CA ASN A 1136 9.48 -34.75 -21.99
C ASN A 1136 9.07 -36.14 -22.50
N ILE A 1137 7.96 -36.66 -21.99
CA ILE A 1137 7.29 -37.89 -22.49
C ILE A 1137 5.84 -37.56 -22.88
N PRO A 1138 5.19 -38.34 -23.77
CA PRO A 1138 3.75 -38.26 -23.98
C PRO A 1138 2.99 -38.39 -22.67
N THR A 1139 1.91 -37.61 -22.50
CA THR A 1139 1.12 -37.58 -21.27
C THR A 1139 0.67 -38.99 -20.89
N PRO A 1140 1.12 -39.54 -19.75
CA PRO A 1140 0.77 -40.89 -19.35
C PRO A 1140 -0.72 -40.98 -18.99
N THR A 1141 -1.41 -42.01 -19.51
CA THR A 1141 -2.85 -42.26 -19.28
C THR A 1141 -3.16 -43.12 -18.05
N ASP A 1142 -2.14 -43.63 -17.36
CA ASP A 1142 -2.33 -44.59 -16.26
C ASP A 1142 -2.69 -43.90 -14.93
N VAL A 1143 -3.93 -44.14 -14.50
CA VAL A 1143 -4.52 -43.64 -13.26
C VAL A 1143 -4.04 -44.49 -12.08
N THR A 1144 -3.39 -43.89 -11.10
CA THR A 1144 -2.84 -44.65 -9.96
C THR A 1144 -3.59 -44.45 -8.64
N THR A 1145 -4.22 -43.28 -8.37
CA THR A 1145 -4.99 -43.03 -7.12
C THR A 1145 -5.95 -41.82 -7.13
N LEU A 1146 -5.59 -40.74 -7.81
CA LEU A 1146 -6.41 -39.55 -8.06
C LEU A 1146 -6.79 -39.55 -9.54
N SER A 1147 -7.95 -39.04 -9.91
CA SER A 1147 -8.32 -38.90 -11.32
C SER A 1147 -9.09 -37.62 -11.55
N VAL A 1148 -8.76 -36.93 -12.63
CA VAL A 1148 -9.50 -35.78 -13.14
C VAL A 1148 -10.00 -36.15 -14.54
N GLU A 1149 -11.30 -35.96 -14.77
CA GLU A 1149 -11.94 -36.17 -16.06
C GLU A 1149 -12.45 -34.82 -16.56
N VAL A 1150 -12.07 -34.44 -17.77
CA VAL A 1150 -12.45 -33.14 -18.33
C VAL A 1150 -13.42 -33.35 -19.49
N THR A 1151 -14.65 -32.87 -19.33
CA THR A 1151 -15.69 -32.95 -20.36
C THR A 1151 -16.00 -31.55 -20.87
N PRO A 1152 -15.80 -31.25 -22.17
CA PRO A 1152 -16.19 -29.96 -22.73
C PRO A 1152 -17.71 -29.87 -22.90
N GLU A 1153 -18.35 -28.90 -22.27
CA GLU A 1153 -19.73 -28.50 -22.57
C GLU A 1153 -19.70 -27.36 -23.60
N VAL A 1154 -20.33 -27.56 -24.77
CA VAL A 1154 -20.40 -26.56 -25.84
C VAL A 1154 -21.80 -25.96 -25.89
N ASP A 1155 -21.91 -24.66 -25.70
CA ASP A 1155 -23.12 -23.89 -25.96
C ASP A 1155 -22.94 -23.14 -27.29
N CYS A 1156 -23.86 -23.30 -28.25
CA CYS A 1156 -23.74 -22.82 -29.64
C CYS A 1156 -23.66 -21.29 -29.79
N THR A 1157 -23.60 -20.53 -28.70
CA THR A 1157 -23.71 -19.06 -28.66
C THR A 1157 -22.48 -18.31 -28.11
N LYS A 1158 -21.27 -18.92 -28.13
CA LYS A 1158 -19.91 -18.28 -28.06
C LYS A 1158 -19.06 -18.51 -26.79
N SER A 1159 -19.33 -19.47 -25.91
CA SER A 1159 -18.44 -19.77 -24.76
C SER A 1159 -18.20 -21.28 -24.59
N HIS A 1160 -16.94 -21.68 -24.38
CA HIS A 1160 -16.56 -23.05 -24.05
C HIS A 1160 -16.52 -23.23 -22.53
N ARG A 1161 -17.21 -24.25 -22.03
CA ARG A 1161 -17.30 -24.55 -20.59
C ARG A 1161 -16.72 -25.94 -20.30
N PRO A 1162 -15.40 -26.10 -20.10
CA PRO A 1162 -14.88 -27.34 -19.55
C PRO A 1162 -15.49 -27.60 -18.17
N LYS A 1163 -16.18 -28.74 -18.04
CA LYS A 1163 -16.59 -29.32 -16.77
C LYS A 1163 -15.50 -30.30 -16.32
N LEU A 1164 -14.99 -30.09 -15.11
CA LEU A 1164 -13.92 -30.85 -14.48
C LEU A 1164 -14.54 -31.75 -13.40
N THR A 1165 -14.43 -33.06 -13.55
CA THR A 1165 -14.90 -34.05 -12.59
C THR A 1165 -13.71 -34.66 -11.87
N LEU A 1166 -13.62 -34.46 -10.56
CA LEU A 1166 -12.52 -34.90 -9.71
C LEU A 1166 -12.94 -36.13 -8.90
N LYS A 1167 -12.09 -37.16 -8.84
CA LYS A 1167 -12.38 -38.39 -8.09
C LYS A 1167 -11.13 -38.94 -7.42
N TYR A 1168 -11.30 -39.44 -6.19
CA TYR A 1168 -10.25 -40.11 -5.42
C TYR A 1168 -10.60 -41.58 -5.17
N SER A 1169 -9.67 -42.50 -5.47
CA SER A 1169 -9.84 -43.96 -5.32
C SER A 1169 -8.75 -44.62 -4.45
N GLY A 1170 -7.94 -43.83 -3.72
CA GLY A 1170 -6.83 -44.32 -2.92
C GLY A 1170 -7.20 -45.11 -1.65
N LYS A 1171 -6.17 -45.48 -0.87
CA LYS A 1171 -6.34 -46.33 0.32
C LYS A 1171 -6.95 -45.58 1.53
N GLN A 1172 -6.72 -44.28 1.65
CA GLN A 1172 -7.21 -43.45 2.77
C GLN A 1172 -8.70 -43.09 2.59
N THR A 1173 -9.37 -42.65 3.67
CA THR A 1173 -10.78 -42.25 3.65
C THR A 1173 -11.01 -40.91 2.94
N SER A 1174 -10.06 -39.99 3.04
CA SER A 1174 -9.96 -38.75 2.27
C SER A 1174 -8.48 -38.43 1.98
N THR A 1175 -8.22 -37.54 1.03
CA THR A 1175 -6.88 -37.06 0.69
C THR A 1175 -6.42 -35.95 1.64
N ASN A 1176 -5.15 -35.53 1.52
CA ASN A 1176 -4.72 -34.22 2.00
C ASN A 1176 -5.27 -33.10 1.09
N MET A 1177 -4.72 -31.89 1.21
CA MET A 1177 -4.97 -30.82 0.24
C MET A 1177 -4.54 -31.28 -1.16
N VAL A 1178 -5.45 -31.14 -2.13
CA VAL A 1178 -5.21 -31.53 -3.52
C VAL A 1178 -5.04 -30.26 -4.34
N ILE A 1179 -4.01 -30.24 -5.19
CA ILE A 1179 -3.91 -29.23 -6.23
C ILE A 1179 -4.47 -29.80 -7.52
N LEU A 1180 -5.36 -29.00 -8.10
CA LEU A 1180 -5.75 -29.12 -9.49
C LEU A 1180 -5.06 -28.00 -10.27
N ASP A 1181 -4.05 -28.37 -11.05
CA ASP A 1181 -3.27 -27.48 -11.89
C ASP A 1181 -3.77 -27.61 -13.34
N ILE A 1182 -4.44 -26.57 -13.81
CA ILE A 1182 -5.10 -26.53 -15.12
C ILE A 1182 -4.26 -25.65 -16.03
N LYS A 1183 -3.52 -26.26 -16.95
CA LYS A 1183 -2.84 -25.51 -18.02
C LYS A 1183 -3.86 -25.01 -19.04
N MET A 1184 -3.78 -23.74 -19.41
CA MET A 1184 -4.63 -23.15 -20.45
C MET A 1184 -4.17 -23.60 -21.86
N LEU A 1185 -5.13 -23.70 -22.78
CA LEU A 1185 -4.84 -23.89 -24.20
C LEU A 1185 -4.18 -22.63 -24.78
N SER A 1186 -3.29 -22.81 -25.77
CA SER A 1186 -2.66 -21.69 -26.47
C SER A 1186 -3.71 -20.73 -27.04
N GLY A 1187 -3.66 -19.45 -26.67
CA GLY A 1187 -4.63 -18.42 -27.12
C GLY A 1187 -5.93 -18.32 -26.30
N PHE A 1188 -6.09 -19.10 -25.24
CA PHE A 1188 -7.23 -19.05 -24.32
C PHE A 1188 -6.85 -18.46 -22.97
N VAL A 1189 -7.81 -17.76 -22.35
CA VAL A 1189 -7.72 -17.23 -20.99
C VAL A 1189 -8.98 -17.59 -20.19
N PRO A 1190 -8.90 -17.76 -18.87
CA PRO A 1190 -10.08 -18.02 -18.05
C PRO A 1190 -10.98 -16.78 -17.93
N ASP A 1191 -12.29 -16.97 -17.97
CA ASP A 1191 -13.27 -15.89 -17.74
C ASP A 1191 -13.17 -15.36 -16.29
N PRO A 1192 -13.00 -14.03 -16.08
CA PRO A 1192 -12.84 -13.46 -14.74
C PRO A 1192 -14.03 -13.70 -13.79
N GLU A 1193 -15.26 -13.75 -14.30
CA GLU A 1193 -16.44 -14.01 -13.46
C GLU A 1193 -16.56 -15.49 -13.11
N SER A 1194 -16.22 -16.39 -14.04
CA SER A 1194 -16.12 -17.83 -13.78
C SER A 1194 -15.07 -18.16 -12.73
N LEU A 1195 -13.90 -17.50 -12.76
CA LEU A 1195 -12.87 -17.62 -11.71
C LEU A 1195 -13.38 -17.17 -10.33
N LYS A 1196 -14.18 -16.11 -10.25
CA LYS A 1196 -14.78 -15.68 -8.97
C LYS A 1196 -15.76 -16.71 -8.44
N ARG A 1197 -16.56 -17.34 -9.30
CA ARG A 1197 -17.46 -18.44 -8.89
C ARG A 1197 -16.67 -19.66 -8.42
N LEU A 1198 -15.58 -20.01 -9.13
CA LEU A 1198 -14.72 -21.12 -8.75
C LEU A 1198 -14.08 -20.91 -7.36
N LYS A 1199 -13.71 -19.68 -7.00
CA LYS A 1199 -13.23 -19.33 -5.64
C LYS A 1199 -14.27 -19.55 -4.54
N GLY A 1200 -15.55 -19.55 -4.86
CA GLY A 1200 -16.64 -19.83 -3.91
C GLY A 1200 -17.20 -21.25 -4.04
N ALA A 1201 -16.57 -22.12 -4.83
CA ALA A 1201 -17.05 -23.46 -5.08
C ALA A 1201 -16.76 -24.41 -3.90
N LEU A 1202 -17.50 -25.52 -3.84
CA LEU A 1202 -17.39 -26.52 -2.78
C LEU A 1202 -15.97 -27.09 -2.70
N LEU A 1203 -15.38 -27.18 -1.49
CA LEU A 1203 -14.01 -27.67 -1.24
C LEU A 1203 -12.88 -26.82 -1.85
N VAL A 1204 -13.17 -25.72 -2.55
CA VAL A 1204 -12.17 -24.79 -3.10
C VAL A 1204 -11.87 -23.71 -2.06
N ASP A 1205 -10.66 -23.72 -1.52
CA ASP A 1205 -10.21 -22.69 -0.57
C ASP A 1205 -9.55 -21.50 -1.28
N ARG A 1206 -8.79 -21.76 -2.35
CA ARG A 1206 -8.01 -20.75 -3.08
C ARG A 1206 -7.95 -21.09 -4.56
N VAL A 1207 -7.96 -20.06 -5.40
CA VAL A 1207 -7.71 -20.16 -6.84
C VAL A 1207 -6.71 -19.09 -7.23
N GLU A 1208 -5.65 -19.52 -7.91
CA GLU A 1208 -4.59 -18.65 -8.41
C GLU A 1208 -4.46 -18.79 -9.91
N GLN A 1209 -4.17 -17.67 -10.56
CA GLN A 1209 -3.77 -17.65 -11.95
C GLN A 1209 -2.29 -17.29 -11.97
N ILE A 1210 -1.45 -18.25 -12.35
CA ILE A 1210 0.00 -18.10 -12.43
C ILE A 1210 0.36 -18.35 -13.88
N GLU A 1211 0.80 -17.32 -14.59
CA GLU A 1211 1.16 -17.42 -16.01
C GLU A 1211 0.02 -18.00 -16.88
N ASP A 1212 0.26 -19.10 -17.59
CA ASP A 1212 -0.72 -19.88 -18.38
C ASP A 1212 -1.42 -20.98 -17.59
N HIS A 1213 -1.36 -20.95 -16.25
CA HIS A 1213 -1.95 -21.96 -15.37
C HIS A 1213 -3.03 -21.37 -14.45
N VAL A 1214 -4.09 -22.15 -14.23
CA VAL A 1214 -5.08 -21.94 -13.17
C VAL A 1214 -4.88 -23.03 -12.13
N VAL A 1215 -4.38 -22.63 -10.97
CA VAL A 1215 -4.08 -23.51 -9.84
C VAL A 1215 -5.20 -23.41 -8.82
N VAL A 1216 -5.90 -24.52 -8.61
CA VAL A 1216 -7.03 -24.62 -7.69
C VAL A 1216 -6.60 -25.46 -6.47
N TYR A 1217 -6.76 -24.88 -5.29
CA TYR A 1217 -6.42 -25.51 -4.01
C TYR A 1217 -7.68 -26.09 -3.38
N LEU A 1218 -7.73 -27.42 -3.30
CA LEU A 1218 -8.87 -28.17 -2.77
C LEU A 1218 -8.56 -28.68 -1.37
N THR A 1219 -9.46 -28.47 -0.41
CA THR A 1219 -9.26 -28.86 1.00
C THR A 1219 -8.98 -30.35 1.18
N GLU A 1220 -9.78 -31.19 0.52
CA GLU A 1220 -9.67 -32.64 0.50
C GLU A 1220 -10.60 -33.22 -0.57
N LEU A 1221 -10.35 -34.46 -0.99
CA LEU A 1221 -11.26 -35.28 -1.77
C LEU A 1221 -11.60 -36.55 -0.97
N THR A 1222 -12.89 -36.81 -0.79
CA THR A 1222 -13.35 -38.01 -0.09
C THR A 1222 -13.31 -39.22 -1.02
N LYS A 1223 -12.94 -40.38 -0.47
CA LYS A 1223 -12.84 -41.61 -1.26
C LYS A 1223 -14.17 -41.95 -1.92
N ASN A 1224 -14.12 -42.19 -3.24
CA ASN A 1224 -15.24 -42.57 -4.10
C ASN A 1224 -16.38 -41.54 -4.21
N VAL A 1225 -16.17 -40.29 -3.78
CA VAL A 1225 -17.14 -39.19 -3.97
C VAL A 1225 -16.64 -38.27 -5.08
N PRO A 1226 -17.34 -38.16 -6.22
CA PRO A 1226 -16.95 -37.23 -7.29
C PRO A 1226 -17.29 -35.78 -6.91
N VAL A 1227 -16.41 -34.85 -7.30
CA VAL A 1227 -16.59 -33.41 -7.11
C VAL A 1227 -16.49 -32.71 -8.46
N ASP A 1228 -17.51 -31.90 -8.78
CA ASP A 1228 -17.62 -31.21 -10.07
C ASP A 1228 -17.28 -29.73 -9.94
N HIS A 1229 -16.40 -29.24 -10.81
CA HIS A 1229 -16.09 -27.83 -10.98
C HIS A 1229 -16.25 -27.41 -12.44
N GLN A 1230 -16.59 -26.14 -12.66
CA GLN A 1230 -16.73 -25.58 -14.00
C GLN A 1230 -15.83 -24.35 -14.13
N LEU A 1231 -15.12 -24.27 -15.25
CA LEU A 1231 -14.32 -23.12 -15.64
C LEU A 1231 -14.77 -22.69 -17.03
N GLU A 1232 -14.92 -21.39 -17.29
CA GLU A 1232 -15.25 -20.89 -18.63
C GLU A 1232 -13.97 -20.33 -19.26
N LEU A 1233 -13.72 -20.67 -20.53
CA LEU A 1233 -12.54 -20.22 -21.27
C LEU A 1233 -12.95 -19.27 -22.38
N ILE A 1234 -12.25 -18.13 -22.46
CA ILE A 1234 -12.40 -17.12 -23.50
C ILE A 1234 -11.25 -17.28 -24.48
N GLN A 1235 -11.56 -17.42 -25.77
CA GLN A 1235 -10.56 -17.40 -26.83
C GLN A 1235 -10.18 -15.95 -27.15
N GLU A 1236 -8.98 -15.52 -26.74
CA GLU A 1236 -8.45 -14.20 -27.11
C GLU A 1236 -7.79 -14.22 -28.48
N LEU A 1237 -7.10 -15.32 -28.80
CA LEU A 1237 -6.37 -15.50 -30.05
C LEU A 1237 -6.73 -16.82 -30.70
N SER A 1238 -6.96 -16.78 -32.01
CA SER A 1238 -7.18 -17.97 -32.81
C SER A 1238 -5.86 -18.70 -33.03
N VAL A 1239 -5.82 -19.97 -32.62
CA VAL A 1239 -4.67 -20.86 -32.79
C VAL A 1239 -5.15 -22.10 -33.52
N GLU A 1240 -4.38 -22.51 -34.53
CA GLU A 1240 -4.67 -23.66 -35.39
C GLU A 1240 -3.76 -24.85 -35.02
N LYS A 1241 -4.27 -26.07 -35.24
CA LYS A 1241 -3.64 -27.35 -34.81
C LYS A 1241 -3.30 -27.39 -33.32
N LEU A 1242 -4.22 -26.88 -32.49
CA LEU A 1242 -4.10 -26.92 -31.04
C LEU A 1242 -3.71 -28.31 -30.54
N LYS A 1243 -2.69 -28.33 -29.68
CA LYS A 1243 -2.27 -29.51 -28.94
C LYS A 1243 -2.99 -29.55 -27.60
N PRO A 1244 -3.24 -30.74 -27.05
CA PRO A 1244 -3.96 -30.85 -25.79
C PRO A 1244 -3.18 -30.19 -24.65
N ALA A 1245 -3.88 -29.45 -23.78
CA ALA A 1245 -3.31 -28.91 -22.56
C ALA A 1245 -3.37 -29.94 -21.43
N VAL A 1246 -2.33 -30.01 -20.61
CA VAL A 1246 -2.26 -30.99 -19.51
C VAL A 1246 -2.93 -30.42 -18.26
N VAL A 1247 -3.89 -31.16 -17.72
CA VAL A 1247 -4.46 -30.93 -16.40
C VAL A 1247 -3.85 -31.94 -15.45
N LYS A 1248 -3.21 -31.43 -14.40
CA LYS A 1248 -2.58 -32.25 -13.38
C LYS A 1248 -3.43 -32.20 -12.12
N ILE A 1249 -3.68 -33.37 -11.55
CA ILE A 1249 -4.20 -33.49 -10.20
C ILE A 1249 -3.18 -34.25 -9.37
N TYR A 1250 -2.80 -33.67 -8.25
CA TYR A 1250 -1.85 -34.26 -7.34
C TYR A 1250 -2.14 -33.86 -5.90
N ASP A 1251 -1.80 -34.74 -4.97
CA ASP A 1251 -1.73 -34.38 -3.57
C ASP A 1251 -0.62 -33.34 -3.41
N TYR A 1252 -0.98 -32.15 -2.95
CA TYR A 1252 -0.07 -30.99 -2.89
C TYR A 1252 1.22 -31.31 -2.14
N TYR A 1253 1.13 -32.20 -1.17
CA TYR A 1253 2.20 -32.56 -0.27
C TYR A 1253 2.90 -33.87 -0.64
N GLN A 1254 2.37 -34.60 -1.64
CA GLN A 1254 2.92 -35.87 -2.14
C GLN A 1254 2.98 -35.96 -3.67
N PRO A 1255 3.57 -34.98 -4.39
CA PRO A 1255 3.57 -34.98 -5.86
C PRO A 1255 4.23 -36.23 -6.45
N SER A 1256 5.28 -36.77 -5.82
CA SER A 1256 6.04 -37.91 -6.36
C SER A 1256 5.32 -39.27 -6.34
N LYS A 1257 4.16 -39.40 -5.67
CA LYS A 1257 3.43 -40.68 -5.54
C LYS A 1257 2.06 -40.73 -6.23
N THR A 1258 1.49 -39.58 -6.62
CA THR A 1258 0.06 -39.49 -6.94
C THR A 1258 -0.24 -38.54 -8.11
N ASP A 1259 0.69 -38.32 -9.02
CA ASP A 1259 0.42 -37.54 -10.24
C ASP A 1259 -0.51 -38.34 -11.14
N THR A 1260 -1.69 -37.79 -11.41
CA THR A 1260 -2.53 -38.23 -12.54
C THR A 1260 -2.74 -37.05 -13.46
N GLN A 1261 -2.54 -37.30 -14.75
CA GLN A 1261 -2.52 -36.29 -15.78
C GLN A 1261 -3.59 -36.65 -16.81
N THR A 1262 -4.44 -35.70 -17.12
CA THR A 1262 -5.46 -35.83 -18.18
C THR A 1262 -5.30 -34.67 -19.14
N SER A 1263 -5.58 -34.89 -20.42
CA SER A 1263 -5.54 -33.84 -21.41
C SER A 1263 -6.90 -33.14 -21.56
N ILE A 1264 -6.87 -31.82 -21.77
CA ILE A 1264 -7.97 -31.08 -22.38
C ILE A 1264 -7.74 -31.12 -23.88
N ASP A 1265 -8.58 -31.86 -24.59
CA ASP A 1265 -8.55 -31.89 -26.04
C ASP A 1265 -9.27 -30.66 -26.63
N SER A 1266 -8.81 -30.20 -27.80
CA SER A 1266 -9.49 -29.14 -28.55
C SER A 1266 -10.89 -29.63 -28.94
N PRO A 1267 -11.94 -28.80 -28.85
CA PRO A 1267 -13.20 -29.10 -29.53
C PRO A 1267 -12.91 -29.15 -31.04
N HIS A 1268 -13.33 -30.23 -31.68
CA HIS A 1268 -13.36 -30.32 -33.14
C HIS A 1268 -14.51 -29.50 -33.72
#